data_AF-A0A5J5FCG7-F1
#
_entry.id   AF-A0A5J5FCG7-F1
#
_cell.length_a   1.000
_cell.length_b   1.000
_cell.length_c   1.000
_cell.angle_alpha   90.00
_cell.angle_beta   90.00
_cell.angle_gamma   90.00
#
_symmetry.space_group_name_H-M   'P 1'
#
loop_
_entity.id
_entity.type
_entity.pdbx_description
1 polymer ?
#
loop_
_entity_poly.entity_id
_entity_poly.type
_entity_poly.pdbx_seq_one_letter_code
_entity_poly.pdbx_strand_id
1 'polypeptide(L)'
;MPTPKPSRLPPPPIASGPIPPTATSTRTVLPSASIPPVFLAENPWDPNHNVMDTREAVYGWGAASERPGASDPNYKRYHWIDDSSLRNNTSGHWETMTKVGFERHQHRLAKEEKARQEQKKERDLEKRKRNSKKAEQRRKDAILSGAGQRNSFKRKASEIDQEPHSSPYTGNVNLDINAPLDVSVSHVLEKEQDEEEQETREEEQEAREEEQETREEEQETRKEEGEDLSVDVTDQVLQLPQIGKVFSNVRPSTAADVELKISTPYRHVVPSFITNLQPTAPLPRSTKASLPPYPYPWPAIRLTGDIKHPELMLNTEVWEIKKRDKLFKKFFDISKEQTRLKDEAQKKGETSWKWTGRDKIVEVFFNIDLETLQKPVQPTTMAQALQDANHYEELPADKSYIAYDKNHKVIVVFYADAFHRAWGPKYGEFIIQTTAENIDKVARFVKPASKMDGRRHSQHDEWVAEEANQNFTWATGPDARSCIYYSGLSVEQGHLNMKAVIAKDWIGKTSYGGSLMRDLSVWCGNITKIVDSCFAGVNLQLRNEYRRAYSTLGQTGDRRASETCQDELFQFRALLVNVLTEPHVDQDDWAGGLAWLTPFGEYKDGHFCVTMLQRKIPFQPGSVIGIRGDKVEHFTTKWRGNNRYCWVFTFHEEVRRRGW
;
A
#
# COMPACT_ATOMS: atom_id res chain seq x y z
N MET A 1 53.90 -9.68 -34.64
CA MET A 1 54.68 -9.29 -33.44
C MET A 1 53.82 -8.35 -32.61
N PRO A 2 53.73 -8.52 -31.27
CA PRO A 2 52.97 -7.61 -30.43
C PRO A 2 53.74 -6.31 -30.17
N THR A 3 53.07 -5.16 -30.22
CA THR A 3 53.64 -3.86 -29.85
C THR A 3 53.75 -3.71 -28.32
N PRO A 4 54.80 -3.07 -27.79
CA PRO A 4 54.96 -2.91 -26.36
C PRO A 4 53.99 -1.86 -25.80
N LYS A 5 53.39 -2.14 -24.63
CA LYS A 5 52.60 -1.15 -23.89
C LYS A 5 53.50 -0.02 -23.36
N PRO A 6 53.05 1.25 -23.37
CA PRO A 6 53.81 2.35 -22.81
C PRO A 6 53.91 2.24 -21.28
N SER A 7 55.09 2.49 -20.74
CA SER A 7 55.32 2.58 -19.30
C SER A 7 54.65 3.83 -18.72
N ARG A 8 53.86 3.66 -17.66
CA ARG A 8 53.38 4.80 -16.86
C ARG A 8 54.50 5.27 -15.94
N LEU A 9 54.94 6.51 -16.13
CA LEU A 9 55.78 7.19 -15.14
C LEU A 9 54.96 7.46 -13.87
N PRO A 10 55.59 7.44 -12.67
CA PRO A 10 54.93 7.86 -11.44
C PRO A 10 54.64 9.37 -11.47
N PRO A 11 53.59 9.85 -10.78
CA PRO A 11 53.29 11.27 -10.69
C PRO A 11 54.37 12.02 -9.88
N PRO A 12 54.62 13.30 -10.19
CA PRO A 12 55.58 14.12 -9.44
C PRO A 12 55.09 14.35 -7.99
N PRO A 13 56.03 14.56 -7.04
CA PRO A 13 55.68 14.82 -5.64
C PRO A 13 54.96 16.17 -5.48
N ILE A 14 53.92 16.17 -4.65
CA ILE A 14 53.15 17.38 -4.31
C ILE A 14 54.00 18.27 -3.41
N ALA A 15 54.19 19.53 -3.81
CA ALA A 15 54.89 20.52 -2.99
C ALA A 15 54.03 20.93 -1.78
N SER A 16 54.57 20.77 -0.58
CA SER A 16 53.96 21.19 0.68
C SER A 16 54.06 22.71 0.87
N GLY A 17 53.01 23.44 0.51
CA GLY A 17 52.87 24.86 0.85
C GLY A 17 52.44 25.08 2.33
N PRO A 18 52.65 26.27 2.89
CA PRO A 18 52.32 26.57 4.28
C PRO A 18 50.81 26.60 4.54
N ILE A 19 50.41 26.09 5.71
CA ILE A 19 49.02 26.07 6.19
C ILE A 19 48.61 27.50 6.60
N PRO A 20 47.46 28.05 6.13
CA PRO A 20 46.98 29.35 6.57
C PRO A 20 46.47 29.31 8.02
N PRO A 21 46.61 30.39 8.81
CA PRO A 21 46.25 30.40 10.22
C PRO A 21 44.73 30.29 10.44
N THR A 22 44.36 29.52 11.45
CA THR A 22 42.99 29.30 11.90
C THR A 22 42.34 30.61 12.35
N ALA A 23 41.18 30.96 11.78
CA ALA A 23 40.42 32.14 12.20
C ALA A 23 39.74 31.90 13.56
N THR A 24 40.24 32.53 14.62
CA THR A 24 39.61 32.50 15.94
C THR A 24 38.42 33.47 15.98
N SER A 25 37.19 32.94 15.99
CA SER A 25 35.99 33.76 16.13
C SER A 25 35.80 34.19 17.59
N THR A 26 36.13 35.43 17.91
CA THR A 26 35.79 36.08 19.19
C THR A 26 34.34 36.58 19.15
N ARG A 27 33.42 35.84 19.78
CA ARG A 27 32.00 36.19 19.84
C ARG A 27 31.71 37.13 21.02
N THR A 28 31.55 38.42 20.74
CA THR A 28 31.12 39.42 21.74
C THR A 28 29.66 39.17 22.14
N VAL A 29 29.39 39.02 23.43
CA VAL A 29 28.02 38.94 23.95
C VAL A 29 27.47 40.36 24.11
N LEU A 30 26.43 40.69 23.35
CA LEU A 30 25.66 41.93 23.54
C LEU A 30 24.60 41.72 24.64
N PRO A 31 24.38 42.70 25.53
CA PRO A 31 23.34 42.61 26.56
C PRO A 31 21.94 42.70 25.92
N SER A 32 21.02 41.80 26.30
CA SER A 32 19.70 41.62 25.65
C SER A 32 18.69 42.77 25.86
N ALA A 33 19.11 43.91 26.40
CA ALA A 33 18.25 45.02 26.83
C ALA A 33 17.85 46.01 25.71
N SER A 34 18.33 45.83 24.48
CA SER A 34 18.11 46.78 23.36
C SER A 34 17.10 46.32 22.30
N ILE A 35 16.49 45.14 22.45
CA ILE A 35 15.58 44.54 21.48
C ILE A 35 14.15 44.57 22.03
N PRO A 36 13.19 45.29 21.41
CA PRO A 36 11.82 45.30 21.88
C PRO A 36 11.18 43.90 21.79
N PRO A 37 10.35 43.45 22.76
CA PRO A 37 9.85 42.07 22.80
C PRO A 37 9.11 41.56 21.56
N VAL A 38 8.54 42.45 20.74
CA VAL A 38 7.89 42.09 19.46
C VAL A 38 8.87 41.62 18.37
N PHE A 39 10.18 41.85 18.55
CA PHE A 39 11.25 41.39 17.66
C PHE A 39 12.05 40.21 18.23
N LEU A 40 11.59 39.65 19.36
CA LEU A 40 12.22 38.50 20.01
C LEU A 40 11.42 37.24 19.69
N ALA A 41 12.06 36.27 19.04
CA ALA A 41 11.50 34.94 18.83
C ALA A 41 12.34 33.89 19.57
N GLU A 42 11.69 33.01 20.32
CA GLU A 42 12.38 31.88 20.95
C GLU A 42 12.86 30.91 19.86
N ASN A 43 14.12 30.46 19.96
CA ASN A 43 14.66 29.48 19.03
C ASN A 43 14.00 28.11 19.30
N PRO A 44 13.23 27.53 18.36
CA PRO A 44 12.49 26.29 18.60
C PRO A 44 13.39 25.07 18.83
N TRP A 45 14.71 25.18 18.62
CA TRP A 45 15.69 24.12 18.84
C TRP A 45 16.37 24.15 20.21
N ASP A 46 16.34 25.28 20.92
CA ASP A 46 16.83 25.40 22.32
C ASP A 46 16.11 26.58 23.02
N PRO A 47 14.99 26.32 23.73
CA PRO A 47 14.26 27.37 24.43
C PRO A 47 15.02 27.96 25.64
N ASN A 48 16.14 27.35 26.05
CA ASN A 48 16.95 27.84 27.17
C ASN A 48 18.15 28.68 26.72
N HIS A 49 18.59 28.59 25.46
CA HIS A 49 19.73 29.36 24.95
C HIS A 49 19.51 29.98 23.57
N ASN A 50 19.46 31.32 23.58
CA ASN A 50 19.34 32.27 22.47
C ASN A 50 17.90 32.52 22.00
N VAL A 51 17.38 33.67 22.45
CA VAL A 51 16.28 34.37 21.79
C VAL A 51 16.85 35.02 20.51
N MET A 52 16.20 34.80 19.36
CA MET A 52 16.61 35.35 18.07
C MET A 52 16.03 36.74 17.87
N ASP A 53 16.86 37.68 17.42
CA ASP A 53 16.39 38.97 16.89
C ASP A 53 15.81 38.77 15.49
N THR A 54 14.49 38.90 15.35
CA THR A 54 13.81 38.69 14.06
C THR A 54 14.10 39.80 13.04
N ARG A 55 14.79 40.88 13.43
CA ARG A 55 15.31 41.92 12.52
C ARG A 55 16.53 41.45 11.74
N GLU A 56 17.26 40.44 12.22
CA GLU A 56 18.42 39.85 11.55
C GLU A 56 18.08 38.56 10.77
N ALA A 57 16.80 38.14 10.79
CA ALA A 57 16.35 36.99 10.01
C ALA A 57 16.41 37.29 8.50
N VAL A 58 17.13 36.45 7.76
CA VAL A 58 17.14 36.50 6.29
C VAL A 58 15.87 35.82 5.77
N TYR A 59 14.85 36.61 5.45
CA TYR A 59 13.61 36.11 4.89
C TYR A 59 13.75 35.74 3.41
N GLY A 60 13.00 34.73 2.97
CA GLY A 60 12.97 34.27 1.58
C GLY A 60 12.38 35.29 0.60
N TRP A 61 12.58 35.04 -0.70
CA TRP A 61 12.33 36.00 -1.79
C TRP A 61 10.90 36.57 -1.87
N GLY A 62 9.91 35.91 -1.25
CA GLY A 62 8.51 36.38 -1.17
C GLY A 62 8.17 37.30 0.00
N ALA A 63 9.06 37.48 0.98
CA ALA A 63 8.77 38.21 2.23
C ALA A 63 9.18 39.69 2.21
N ALA A 64 9.72 40.19 1.10
CA ALA A 64 10.21 41.57 0.97
C ALA A 64 9.14 42.66 1.14
N SER A 65 7.85 42.29 1.18
CA SER A 65 6.70 43.16 1.41
C SER A 65 6.18 43.14 2.86
N GLU A 66 6.71 42.28 3.73
CA GLU A 66 6.16 42.09 5.08
C GLU A 66 6.74 43.10 6.08
N ARG A 67 5.87 43.92 6.68
CA ARG A 67 6.23 44.75 7.84
C ARG A 67 6.02 43.96 9.14
N PRO A 68 6.99 43.96 10.08
CA PRO A 68 6.79 43.39 11.41
C PRO A 68 5.53 43.94 12.08
N GLY A 69 4.64 43.05 12.52
CA GLY A 69 3.34 43.40 13.12
C GLY A 69 2.12 43.32 12.21
N ALA A 70 2.27 43.00 10.91
CA ALA A 70 1.12 42.78 10.03
C ALA A 70 0.23 41.61 10.50
N SER A 71 -1.10 41.84 10.54
CA SER A 71 -2.09 40.90 11.07
C SER A 71 -3.04 40.38 9.98
N ASP A 72 -2.50 39.80 8.90
CA ASP A 72 -3.34 39.09 7.94
C ASP A 72 -3.90 37.80 8.60
N PRO A 73 -5.24 37.61 8.64
CA PRO A 73 -5.88 36.47 9.29
C PRO A 73 -5.61 35.12 8.61
N ASN A 74 -5.06 35.12 7.39
CA ASN A 74 -4.79 33.92 6.59
C ASN A 74 -3.41 33.31 6.86
N TYR A 75 -2.47 34.02 7.51
CA TYR A 75 -1.20 33.40 7.90
C TYR A 75 -1.43 32.35 8.99
N LYS A 76 -0.82 31.17 8.79
CA LYS A 76 -0.74 30.14 9.84
C LYS A 76 0.30 30.57 10.87
N ARG A 77 -0.09 30.58 12.14
CA ARG A 77 0.80 30.82 13.28
C ARG A 77 0.90 29.54 14.10
N TYR A 78 1.95 29.40 14.90
CA TYR A 78 2.02 28.32 15.88
C TYR A 78 1.11 28.66 17.06
N HIS A 79 0.17 27.77 17.36
CA HIS A 79 -0.70 27.83 18.52
C HIS A 79 -0.36 26.65 19.44
N TRP A 80 -0.22 26.92 20.74
CA TRP A 80 -0.12 25.85 21.73
C TRP A 80 -1.52 25.29 21.98
N ILE A 81 -1.70 24.02 21.66
CA ILE A 81 -2.91 23.25 21.94
C ILE A 81 -2.67 22.50 23.25
N ASP A 82 -3.48 22.81 24.26
CA ASP A 82 -3.41 22.16 25.57
C ASP A 82 -4.19 20.83 25.54
N ASP A 83 -3.49 19.72 25.71
CA ASP A 83 -4.08 18.38 25.76
C ASP A 83 -4.58 18.02 27.18
N SER A 84 -4.62 18.96 28.13
CA SER A 84 -5.05 18.75 29.54
C SER A 84 -6.43 18.09 29.73
N SER A 85 -7.28 18.10 28.69
CA SER A 85 -8.50 17.28 28.65
C SER A 85 -8.26 15.77 28.86
N LEU A 86 -7.02 15.30 28.60
CA LEU A 86 -6.51 13.94 28.73
C LEU A 86 -5.81 13.65 30.08
N ARG A 87 -6.40 14.13 31.18
CA ARG A 87 -6.15 13.72 32.60
C ARG A 87 -4.76 13.93 33.21
N ASN A 88 -3.71 14.26 32.45
CA ASN A 88 -2.39 14.60 32.98
C ASN A 88 -2.03 16.05 32.62
N ASN A 89 -1.76 16.87 33.63
CA ASN A 89 -2.00 18.32 33.58
C ASN A 89 -0.84 19.17 33.00
N THR A 90 -0.03 18.61 32.10
CA THR A 90 1.17 19.29 31.53
C THR A 90 1.50 18.91 30.08
N SER A 91 0.68 18.11 29.39
CA SER A 91 0.90 17.79 27.98
C SER A 91 0.13 18.74 27.07
N GLY A 92 0.82 19.31 26.09
CA GLY A 92 0.24 20.02 24.95
C GLY A 92 1.20 19.92 23.76
N HIS A 93 0.78 20.42 22.61
CA HIS A 93 1.60 20.42 21.40
C HIS A 93 1.42 21.70 20.59
N TRP A 94 2.43 22.06 19.80
CA TRP A 94 2.35 23.19 18.88
C TRP A 94 1.71 22.76 17.55
N GLU A 95 0.60 23.38 17.17
CA GLU A 95 -0.06 23.16 15.87
C GLU A 95 -0.06 24.46 15.06
N THR A 96 0.21 24.40 13.74
CA THR A 96 0.27 25.58 12.87
C THR A 96 -1.08 25.82 12.18
N MET A 97 -1.83 26.82 12.61
CA MET A 97 -3.17 27.12 12.09
C MET A 97 -3.41 28.61 11.89
N THR A 98 -4.35 28.97 11.01
CA THR A 98 -4.76 30.36 10.80
C THR A 98 -5.60 30.84 11.99
N LYS A 99 -5.79 32.17 12.14
CA LYS A 99 -6.64 32.71 13.21
C LYS A 99 -8.06 32.09 13.19
N VAL A 100 -8.65 32.01 12.00
CA VAL A 100 -9.98 31.39 11.78
C VAL A 100 -9.94 29.88 12.06
N GLY A 101 -8.83 29.20 11.76
CA GLY A 101 -8.63 27.79 12.09
C GLY A 101 -8.61 27.55 13.60
N PHE A 102 -7.90 28.39 14.36
CA PHE A 102 -7.83 28.34 15.82
C PHE A 102 -9.19 28.63 16.47
N GLU A 103 -9.93 29.63 15.99
CA GLU A 103 -11.29 29.93 16.46
C GLU A 103 -12.25 28.74 16.22
N ARG A 104 -12.18 28.09 15.06
CA ARG A 104 -12.95 26.86 14.77
C ARG A 104 -12.53 25.69 15.67
N HIS A 105 -11.23 25.53 15.94
CA HIS A 105 -10.72 24.49 16.84
C HIS A 105 -11.27 24.68 18.27
N GLN A 106 -11.18 25.90 18.82
CA GLN A 106 -11.74 26.25 20.13
C GLN A 106 -13.25 25.99 20.22
N HIS A 107 -14.01 26.37 19.19
CA HIS A 107 -15.45 26.09 19.13
C HIS A 107 -15.77 24.57 19.09
N ARG A 108 -14.94 23.77 18.40
CA ARG A 108 -15.07 22.30 18.39
C ARG A 108 -14.84 21.71 19.77
N LEU A 109 -13.77 22.10 20.47
CA LEU A 109 -13.49 21.64 21.84
C LEU A 109 -14.64 21.97 22.81
N ALA A 110 -15.20 23.19 22.72
CA ALA A 110 -16.36 23.58 23.53
C ALA A 110 -17.60 22.71 23.25
N LYS A 111 -17.83 22.31 22.00
CA LYS A 111 -18.93 21.39 21.61
C LYS A 111 -18.69 19.97 22.13
N GLU A 112 -17.46 19.47 22.04
CA GLU A 112 -17.06 18.14 22.52
C GLU A 112 -17.18 18.01 24.05
N GLU A 113 -16.74 19.02 24.81
CA GLU A 113 -16.89 19.03 26.28
C GLU A 113 -18.37 19.12 26.70
N LYS A 114 -19.20 19.90 25.99
CA LYS A 114 -20.65 19.93 26.23
C LYS A 114 -21.29 18.54 26.03
N ALA A 115 -20.96 17.86 24.93
CA ALA A 115 -21.45 16.50 24.66
C ALA A 115 -20.97 15.49 25.73
N ARG A 116 -19.73 15.63 26.22
CA ARG A 116 -19.18 14.79 27.32
C ARG A 116 -19.94 15.01 28.63
N GLN A 117 -20.34 16.25 28.94
CA GLN A 117 -21.16 16.56 30.11
C GLN A 117 -22.60 16.01 29.98
N GLU A 118 -23.17 16.03 28.78
CA GLU A 118 -24.50 15.44 28.50
C GLU A 118 -24.48 13.92 28.65
N GLN A 119 -23.51 13.21 28.05
CA GLN A 119 -23.34 11.77 28.28
C GLN A 119 -23.13 11.41 29.75
N LYS A 120 -22.41 12.24 30.52
CA LYS A 120 -22.21 12.01 31.95
C LYS A 120 -23.54 12.09 32.72
N LYS A 121 -24.37 13.11 32.43
CA LYS A 121 -25.71 13.25 33.01
C LYS A 121 -26.61 12.05 32.68
N GLU A 122 -26.52 11.54 31.45
CA GLU A 122 -27.29 10.37 31.02
C GLU A 122 -26.87 9.10 31.77
N ARG A 123 -25.56 8.81 31.86
CA ARG A 123 -25.03 7.66 32.63
C ARG A 123 -25.42 7.74 34.11
N ASP A 124 -25.36 8.93 34.71
CA ASP A 124 -25.77 9.15 36.10
C ASP A 124 -27.30 8.97 36.29
N LEU A 125 -28.11 9.38 35.31
CA LEU A 125 -29.55 9.14 35.29
C LEU A 125 -29.88 7.65 35.16
N GLU A 126 -29.18 6.92 34.28
CA GLU A 126 -29.36 5.49 34.10
C GLU A 126 -28.97 4.70 35.36
N LYS A 127 -27.86 5.09 35.99
CA LYS A 127 -27.42 4.53 37.29
C LYS A 127 -28.46 4.77 38.39
N ARG A 128 -29.11 5.94 38.43
CA ARG A 128 -30.25 6.22 39.32
C ARG A 128 -31.45 5.31 39.02
N LYS A 129 -31.81 5.13 37.74
CA LYS A 129 -32.90 4.21 37.32
C LYS A 129 -32.62 2.75 37.75
N ARG A 130 -31.40 2.25 37.51
CA ARG A 130 -30.97 0.89 37.93
C ARG A 130 -31.03 0.72 39.45
N ASN A 131 -30.55 1.70 40.22
CA ASN A 131 -30.63 1.68 41.68
C ASN A 131 -32.07 1.71 42.20
N SER A 132 -32.96 2.49 41.57
CA SER A 132 -34.39 2.53 41.92
C SER A 132 -35.07 1.16 41.72
N LYS A 133 -34.90 0.53 40.55
CA LYS A 133 -35.40 -0.83 40.28
C LYS A 133 -34.88 -1.85 41.29
N LYS A 134 -33.59 -1.78 41.65
CA LYS A 134 -32.98 -2.68 42.66
C LYS A 134 -33.53 -2.45 44.07
N ALA A 135 -33.91 -1.23 44.42
CA ALA A 135 -34.56 -0.91 45.69
C ALA A 135 -36.03 -1.39 45.72
N GLU A 136 -36.76 -1.27 44.60
CA GLU A 136 -38.11 -1.78 44.46
C GLU A 136 -38.16 -3.31 44.54
N GLN A 137 -37.24 -4.01 43.86
CA GLN A 137 -37.14 -5.47 43.94
C GLN A 137 -36.92 -5.94 45.39
N ARG A 138 -35.96 -5.32 46.10
CA ARG A 138 -35.72 -5.59 47.53
C ARG A 138 -36.95 -5.39 48.41
N ARG A 139 -37.85 -4.45 48.08
CA ARG A 139 -39.14 -4.28 48.78
C ARG A 139 -40.11 -5.43 48.48
N LYS A 140 -40.19 -5.90 47.24
CA LYS A 140 -41.02 -7.06 46.86
C LYS A 140 -40.53 -8.34 47.54
N ASP A 141 -39.22 -8.57 47.53
CA ASP A 141 -38.58 -9.72 48.19
C ASP A 141 -38.82 -9.71 49.71
N ALA A 142 -38.79 -8.52 50.34
CA ALA A 142 -39.10 -8.35 51.77
C ALA A 142 -40.58 -8.63 52.10
N ILE A 143 -41.52 -8.28 51.22
CA ILE A 143 -42.95 -8.60 51.40
C ILE A 143 -43.20 -10.10 51.26
N LEU A 144 -42.59 -10.74 50.25
CA LEU A 144 -42.71 -12.19 50.02
C LEU A 144 -42.11 -13.02 51.17
N SER A 145 -40.93 -12.64 51.67
CA SER A 145 -40.31 -13.31 52.82
C SER A 145 -41.07 -13.06 54.13
N GLY A 146 -41.65 -11.87 54.33
CA GLY A 146 -42.51 -11.56 55.48
C GLY A 146 -43.80 -12.40 55.57
N ALA A 147 -44.33 -12.87 54.43
CA ALA A 147 -45.52 -13.74 54.41
C ALA A 147 -45.26 -15.13 55.03
N GLY A 148 -44.02 -15.64 54.97
CA GLY A 148 -43.65 -16.96 55.48
C GLY A 148 -43.76 -17.11 57.01
N GLN A 149 -43.54 -16.04 57.77
CA GLN A 149 -43.56 -16.09 59.24
C GLN A 149 -44.96 -16.18 59.87
N ARG A 150 -46.05 -16.00 59.12
CA ARG A 150 -47.42 -16.20 59.64
C ARG A 150 -47.90 -17.65 59.62
N ASN A 151 -47.24 -18.56 58.89
CA ASN A 151 -47.66 -19.97 58.79
C ASN A 151 -46.93 -20.93 59.74
N SER A 152 -45.83 -20.52 60.40
CA SER A 152 -45.11 -21.38 61.36
C SER A 152 -45.83 -21.58 62.70
N PHE A 153 -46.87 -20.80 63.00
CA PHE A 153 -47.66 -20.93 64.24
C PHE A 153 -48.74 -22.02 64.22
N LYS A 154 -48.93 -22.75 63.11
CA LYS A 154 -49.96 -23.81 62.97
C LYS A 154 -49.46 -25.24 62.81
N ARG A 155 -48.15 -25.51 62.89
CA ARG A 155 -47.57 -26.87 62.81
C ARG A 155 -46.72 -27.24 64.04
N LYS A 156 -47.36 -27.17 65.22
CA LYS A 156 -46.80 -27.66 66.49
C LYS A 156 -47.89 -28.25 67.40
N ALA A 157 -48.73 -29.11 66.84
CA ALA A 157 -49.83 -29.77 67.54
C ALA A 157 -50.25 -31.09 66.86
N SER A 158 -49.36 -32.08 66.85
CA SER A 158 -49.67 -33.52 66.65
C SER A 158 -48.39 -34.33 66.89
N GLU A 159 -48.38 -35.09 68.00
CA GLU A 159 -47.93 -36.51 68.11
C GLU A 159 -46.54 -36.86 67.55
N ILE A 160 -45.50 -37.23 68.32
CA ILE A 160 -45.36 -37.88 69.65
C ILE A 160 -45.86 -39.34 69.69
N ASP A 161 -44.93 -40.23 70.11
CA ASP A 161 -45.06 -41.65 70.51
C ASP A 161 -45.39 -42.68 69.41
N GLN A 162 -44.87 -43.92 69.41
CA GLN A 162 -43.86 -44.64 70.23
C GLN A 162 -43.27 -45.77 69.34
N GLU A 163 -41.95 -45.97 69.26
CA GLU A 163 -41.13 -47.00 69.96
C GLU A 163 -41.33 -48.49 69.52
N PRO A 164 -40.31 -49.37 69.65
CA PRO A 164 -40.05 -50.46 68.67
C PRO A 164 -40.03 -51.89 69.27
N HIS A 165 -39.74 -52.92 68.45
CA HIS A 165 -38.80 -54.02 68.82
C HIS A 165 -38.56 -55.11 67.72
N SER A 166 -37.36 -55.72 67.78
CA SER A 166 -36.98 -57.10 67.39
C SER A 166 -37.17 -57.58 65.93
N SER A 167 -36.12 -57.89 65.16
CA SER A 167 -35.22 -59.10 65.17
C SER A 167 -35.55 -60.04 63.95
N PRO A 168 -34.78 -61.11 63.60
CA PRO A 168 -34.20 -61.19 62.25
C PRO A 168 -34.46 -62.54 61.54
N TYR A 169 -33.59 -62.87 60.56
CA TYR A 169 -33.26 -64.19 59.99
C TYR A 169 -33.91 -64.67 58.66
N THR A 170 -33.03 -65.09 57.73
CA THR A 170 -33.23 -66.02 56.58
C THR A 170 -34.27 -65.67 55.49
N GLY A 171 -34.10 -66.05 54.22
CA GLY A 171 -33.03 -66.78 53.53
C GLY A 171 -33.56 -67.50 52.26
N ASN A 172 -32.67 -67.92 51.34
CA ASN A 172 -32.94 -68.79 50.17
C ASN A 172 -33.85 -68.24 49.04
N VAL A 173 -33.82 -68.72 47.78
CA VAL A 173 -32.75 -69.26 46.87
C VAL A 173 -33.38 -69.49 45.46
N ASN A 174 -32.52 -69.61 44.43
CA ASN A 174 -32.74 -70.22 43.08
C ASN A 174 -33.39 -69.45 41.90
N LEU A 175 -32.67 -69.53 40.76
CA LEU A 175 -33.05 -69.89 39.37
C LEU A 175 -34.21 -69.10 38.69
N ASP A 176 -34.12 -68.67 37.42
CA ASP A 176 -33.70 -69.51 36.29
C ASP A 176 -33.29 -68.75 35.00
N ILE A 177 -32.83 -69.55 34.04
CA ILE A 177 -32.41 -69.31 32.64
C ILE A 177 -33.29 -68.34 31.81
N ASN A 178 -32.67 -67.43 31.03
CA ASN A 178 -32.84 -67.29 29.55
C ASN A 178 -32.06 -66.10 28.94
N ALA A 179 -31.52 -66.29 27.73
CA ALA A 179 -31.13 -65.20 26.83
C ALA A 179 -32.28 -64.89 25.85
N PRO A 180 -32.32 -63.69 25.25
CA PRO A 180 -31.91 -63.65 23.84
C PRO A 180 -31.08 -62.42 23.44
N LEU A 181 -30.56 -62.46 22.22
CA LEU A 181 -29.92 -61.36 21.50
C LEU A 181 -30.94 -60.29 21.05
N ASP A 182 -30.36 -59.18 20.55
CA ASP A 182 -30.87 -58.35 19.43
C ASP A 182 -31.60 -57.03 19.77
N VAL A 183 -30.82 -56.05 20.23
CA VAL A 183 -31.10 -54.59 20.26
C VAL A 183 -29.73 -53.89 20.16
N SER A 184 -29.42 -52.92 19.28
CA SER A 184 -30.12 -52.39 18.09
C SER A 184 -29.12 -51.61 17.20
N VAL A 185 -29.26 -51.66 15.87
CA VAL A 185 -28.48 -50.84 14.91
C VAL A 185 -29.20 -49.52 14.52
N SER A 186 -30.51 -49.44 14.78
CA SER A 186 -31.37 -48.29 14.41
C SER A 186 -30.93 -46.95 15.01
N HIS A 187 -30.45 -46.95 16.25
CA HIS A 187 -30.15 -45.72 16.99
C HIS A 187 -28.85 -45.00 16.57
N VAL A 188 -28.04 -45.62 15.72
CA VAL A 188 -26.87 -44.96 15.11
C VAL A 188 -27.29 -44.23 13.83
N LEU A 189 -28.15 -44.86 13.02
CA LEU A 189 -28.63 -44.31 11.75
C LEU A 189 -29.55 -43.09 11.94
N GLU A 190 -30.41 -43.09 12.97
CA GLU A 190 -31.22 -41.91 13.32
C GLU A 190 -30.34 -40.69 13.64
N LYS A 191 -29.19 -40.91 14.30
CA LYS A 191 -28.29 -39.82 14.72
C LYS A 191 -27.46 -39.25 13.56
N GLU A 192 -27.10 -40.08 12.59
CA GLU A 192 -26.42 -39.61 11.37
C GLU A 192 -27.39 -38.79 10.48
N GLN A 193 -28.68 -39.16 10.42
CA GLN A 193 -29.69 -38.36 9.71
C GLN A 193 -29.97 -37.01 10.38
N ASP A 194 -30.05 -36.96 11.72
CA ASP A 194 -30.24 -35.71 12.47
C ASP A 194 -29.05 -34.73 12.27
N GLU A 195 -27.82 -35.23 12.15
CA GLU A 195 -26.62 -34.42 11.89
C GLU A 195 -26.59 -33.90 10.44
N GLU A 196 -26.96 -34.71 9.43
CA GLU A 196 -27.06 -34.30 8.01
C GLU A 196 -28.22 -33.30 7.76
N GLU A 197 -29.36 -33.45 8.44
CA GLU A 197 -30.44 -32.46 8.43
C GLU A 197 -30.06 -31.15 9.14
N GLN A 198 -29.16 -31.19 10.13
CA GLN A 198 -28.69 -29.95 10.76
C GLN A 198 -27.70 -29.21 9.86
N GLU A 199 -26.74 -29.89 9.24
CA GLU A 199 -25.75 -29.29 8.33
C GLU A 199 -26.44 -28.62 7.12
N THR A 200 -27.41 -29.29 6.50
CA THR A 200 -28.19 -28.71 5.39
C THR A 200 -29.05 -27.50 5.80
N ARG A 201 -29.54 -27.42 7.04
CA ARG A 201 -30.26 -26.24 7.55
C ARG A 201 -29.33 -25.07 7.83
N GLU A 202 -28.10 -25.33 8.27
CA GLU A 202 -27.08 -24.29 8.46
C GLU A 202 -26.60 -23.74 7.10
N GLU A 203 -26.39 -24.59 6.09
CA GLU A 203 -26.09 -24.14 4.71
C GLU A 203 -27.26 -23.34 4.08
N GLU A 204 -28.51 -23.77 4.25
CA GLU A 204 -29.68 -23.00 3.79
C GLU A 204 -29.81 -21.64 4.49
N GLN A 205 -29.39 -21.53 5.77
CA GLN A 205 -29.42 -20.26 6.47
C GLN A 205 -28.33 -19.32 5.97
N GLU A 206 -27.08 -19.79 5.81
CA GLU A 206 -25.97 -18.98 5.29
C GLU A 206 -26.29 -18.45 3.87
N ALA A 207 -26.87 -19.28 3.01
CA ALA A 207 -27.31 -18.88 1.66
C ALA A 207 -28.40 -17.80 1.67
N ARG A 208 -29.33 -17.83 2.64
CA ARG A 208 -30.39 -16.81 2.79
C ARG A 208 -29.84 -15.49 3.34
N GLU A 209 -28.84 -15.55 4.22
CA GLU A 209 -28.15 -14.37 4.73
C GLU A 209 -27.33 -13.69 3.61
N GLU A 210 -26.64 -14.45 2.75
CA GLU A 210 -25.93 -13.92 1.57
C GLU A 210 -26.89 -13.34 0.51
N GLU A 211 -28.05 -13.96 0.27
CA GLU A 211 -29.10 -13.40 -0.61
C GLU A 211 -29.71 -12.11 -0.02
N GLN A 212 -29.80 -11.99 1.31
CA GLN A 212 -30.27 -10.75 1.94
C GLN A 212 -29.22 -9.63 1.83
N GLU A 213 -27.94 -9.91 2.11
CA GLU A 213 -26.86 -8.91 2.00
C GLU A 213 -26.76 -8.35 0.57
N THR A 214 -26.83 -9.21 -0.46
CA THR A 214 -26.85 -8.77 -1.87
C THR A 214 -28.09 -7.96 -2.26
N ARG A 215 -29.28 -8.32 -1.74
CA ARG A 215 -30.50 -7.50 -1.94
C ARG A 215 -30.46 -6.15 -1.24
N GLU A 216 -29.74 -6.04 -0.12
CA GLU A 216 -29.53 -4.76 0.56
C GLU A 216 -28.54 -3.86 -0.21
N GLU A 217 -27.43 -4.42 -0.72
CA GLU A 217 -26.50 -3.69 -1.62
C GLU A 217 -27.18 -3.22 -2.93
N GLU A 218 -28.04 -4.04 -3.55
CA GLU A 218 -28.83 -3.63 -4.73
C GLU A 218 -29.84 -2.50 -4.42
N GLN A 219 -30.39 -2.45 -3.20
CA GLN A 219 -31.28 -1.37 -2.80
C GLN A 219 -30.54 -0.07 -2.47
N GLU A 220 -29.31 -0.16 -1.98
CA GLU A 220 -28.48 1.01 -1.69
C GLU A 220 -27.98 1.65 -3.00
N THR A 221 -27.47 0.86 -3.94
CA THR A 221 -27.09 1.34 -5.29
C THR A 221 -28.26 1.98 -6.05
N ARG A 222 -29.46 1.37 -6.04
CA ARG A 222 -30.66 1.98 -6.67
C ARG A 222 -31.12 3.28 -6.02
N LYS A 223 -30.77 3.54 -4.76
CA LYS A 223 -31.04 4.84 -4.11
C LYS A 223 -30.03 5.89 -4.56
N GLU A 224 -28.75 5.53 -4.65
CA GLU A 224 -27.70 6.43 -5.16
C GLU A 224 -27.93 6.83 -6.62
N GLU A 225 -28.42 5.92 -7.47
CA GLU A 225 -28.78 6.22 -8.87
C GLU A 225 -30.10 7.02 -9.01
N GLY A 226 -30.94 7.04 -7.97
CA GLY A 226 -32.30 7.59 -8.01
C GLY A 226 -32.43 9.09 -7.71
N GLU A 227 -31.41 9.73 -7.13
CA GLU A 227 -31.51 11.14 -6.68
C GLU A 227 -31.15 12.20 -7.74
N ASP A 228 -30.63 11.81 -8.91
CA ASP A 228 -29.99 12.76 -9.86
C ASP A 228 -30.80 13.02 -11.17
N LEU A 229 -32.09 12.64 -11.22
CA LEU A 229 -32.96 12.85 -12.41
C LEU A 229 -34.28 13.59 -12.08
N SER A 230 -34.16 14.88 -11.81
CA SER A 230 -35.26 15.84 -12.01
C SER A 230 -34.78 17.07 -12.81
N VAL A 231 -34.70 16.92 -14.13
CA VAL A 231 -34.51 18.05 -15.05
C VAL A 231 -35.66 18.05 -16.05
N ASP A 232 -36.41 19.16 -16.07
CA ASP A 232 -37.54 19.41 -16.95
C ASP A 232 -37.13 19.31 -18.43
N VAL A 233 -37.93 18.58 -19.22
CA VAL A 233 -37.80 18.54 -20.68
C VAL A 233 -39.00 19.26 -21.29
N THR A 234 -38.78 20.49 -21.76
CA THR A 234 -39.71 21.19 -22.65
C THR A 234 -39.21 21.13 -24.10
N ASP A 235 -40.14 20.81 -25.00
CA ASP A 235 -39.91 20.65 -26.44
C ASP A 235 -39.19 21.81 -27.12
N GLN A 236 -38.36 21.47 -28.12
CA GLN A 236 -38.38 22.24 -29.36
C GLN A 236 -38.02 21.40 -30.61
N VAL A 237 -38.97 21.37 -31.54
CA VAL A 237 -38.85 20.80 -32.88
C VAL A 237 -38.25 21.86 -33.82
N LEU A 238 -37.38 21.47 -34.77
CA LEU A 238 -37.43 21.84 -36.21
C LEU A 238 -36.17 21.46 -37.03
N GLN A 239 -36.43 20.77 -38.14
CA GLN A 239 -35.81 20.87 -39.49
C GLN A 239 -34.30 20.63 -39.74
N LEU A 240 -34.05 19.59 -40.56
CA LEU A 240 -32.93 19.48 -41.51
C LEU A 240 -33.11 20.45 -42.70
N PRO A 241 -32.01 20.81 -43.39
CA PRO A 241 -31.94 20.41 -44.82
C PRO A 241 -30.56 19.88 -45.27
N GLN A 242 -30.56 19.20 -46.42
CA GLN A 242 -29.36 18.75 -47.16
C GLN A 242 -28.83 19.84 -48.12
N ILE A 243 -27.79 19.46 -48.91
CA ILE A 243 -27.10 20.19 -50.00
C ILE A 243 -25.98 21.11 -49.48
N GLY A 244 -24.76 21.15 -50.04
CA GLY A 244 -24.14 20.34 -51.09
C GLY A 244 -23.01 21.07 -51.83
N LYS A 245 -21.84 20.42 -51.95
CA LYS A 245 -20.74 20.61 -52.93
C LYS A 245 -20.06 22.00 -53.12
N VAL A 246 -18.70 21.92 -53.07
CA VAL A 246 -17.71 22.73 -53.81
C VAL A 246 -17.47 24.19 -53.35
N PHE A 247 -16.25 24.46 -52.86
CA PHE A 247 -15.26 25.26 -53.61
C PHE A 247 -13.82 25.08 -53.09
N SER A 248 -12.89 24.99 -54.05
CA SER A 248 -11.45 25.10 -53.82
C SER A 248 -11.04 26.57 -53.65
N ASN A 249 -10.18 26.88 -52.68
CA ASN A 249 -9.14 27.93 -52.77
C ASN A 249 -8.36 28.04 -51.45
N VAL A 250 -7.09 27.63 -51.44
CA VAL A 250 -6.14 27.98 -50.36
C VAL A 250 -4.92 28.62 -51.01
N ARG A 251 -4.69 29.90 -50.72
CA ARG A 251 -3.41 30.58 -50.94
C ARG A 251 -2.58 30.52 -49.65
N PRO A 252 -1.23 30.53 -49.73
CA PRO A 252 -0.39 30.40 -48.54
C PRO A 252 -0.45 31.68 -47.68
N SER A 253 -0.66 31.53 -46.37
CA SER A 253 -0.47 32.63 -45.41
C SER A 253 1.01 32.82 -45.08
N THR A 254 1.40 34.09 -44.92
CA THR A 254 2.76 34.53 -44.70
C THR A 254 3.25 34.29 -43.26
N ALA A 255 4.57 34.20 -43.09
CA ALA A 255 5.24 33.85 -41.83
C ALA A 255 5.23 34.98 -40.78
N ALA A 256 4.06 35.28 -40.20
CA ALA A 256 3.89 36.35 -39.19
C ALA A 256 3.04 35.95 -37.95
N ASP A 257 2.46 34.75 -37.89
CA ASP A 257 1.57 34.31 -36.81
C ASP A 257 2.09 33.07 -36.05
N VAL A 258 3.25 33.19 -35.37
CA VAL A 258 3.69 32.20 -34.36
C VAL A 258 4.25 32.91 -33.12
N GLU A 259 3.36 33.60 -32.39
CA GLU A 259 3.59 33.95 -30.98
C GLU A 259 2.46 33.42 -30.11
N LEU A 260 2.09 32.14 -30.32
CA LEU A 260 1.17 31.45 -29.45
C LEU A 260 1.88 31.07 -28.15
N LYS A 261 1.55 31.79 -27.07
CA LYS A 261 2.01 31.50 -25.71
C LYS A 261 1.79 30.02 -25.38
N ILE A 262 2.87 29.32 -25.01
CA ILE A 262 2.80 27.97 -24.47
C ILE A 262 2.15 28.06 -23.08
N SER A 263 0.81 27.99 -23.04
CA SER A 263 0.06 27.76 -21.81
C SER A 263 -0.03 26.26 -21.61
N THR A 264 0.50 25.74 -20.51
CA THR A 264 0.40 24.31 -20.19
C THR A 264 -1.05 23.94 -19.84
N PRO A 265 -1.62 22.85 -20.40
CA PRO A 265 -3.04 22.53 -20.27
C PRO A 265 -3.32 21.74 -18.98
N TYR A 266 -2.97 22.29 -17.81
CA TYR A 266 -3.25 21.66 -16.52
C TYR A 266 -4.46 22.31 -15.84
N ARG A 267 -5.63 21.67 -15.97
CA ARG A 267 -6.85 22.01 -15.23
C ARG A 267 -7.34 20.77 -14.48
N HIS A 268 -6.82 20.56 -13.28
CA HIS A 268 -7.15 19.41 -12.45
C HIS A 268 -8.51 19.59 -11.76
N VAL A 269 -9.30 18.52 -11.67
CA VAL A 269 -10.60 18.46 -11.00
C VAL A 269 -10.53 17.36 -9.94
N VAL A 270 -10.82 17.69 -8.68
CA VAL A 270 -10.81 16.73 -7.56
C VAL A 270 -12.25 16.34 -7.23
N PRO A 271 -12.61 15.03 -7.24
CA PRO A 271 -13.96 14.62 -6.88
C PRO A 271 -14.18 14.57 -5.36
N SER A 272 -15.39 14.89 -4.91
CA SER A 272 -15.78 15.13 -3.50
C SER A 272 -15.62 13.95 -2.53
N PHE A 273 -15.75 12.72 -3.02
CA PHE A 273 -15.76 11.46 -2.25
C PHE A 273 -14.56 11.19 -1.31
N ILE A 274 -13.41 11.84 -1.53
CA ILE A 274 -12.17 11.65 -0.74
C ILE A 274 -12.38 12.01 0.75
N THR A 275 -13.40 12.81 1.08
CA THR A 275 -13.72 13.21 2.47
C THR A 275 -14.17 12.08 3.40
N ASN A 276 -14.46 10.88 2.88
CA ASN A 276 -15.05 9.79 3.65
C ASN A 276 -14.05 8.69 4.11
N LEU A 277 -12.77 8.80 3.78
CA LEU A 277 -11.74 7.88 4.28
C LEU A 277 -11.23 8.32 5.66
N GLN A 278 -11.27 7.42 6.65
CA GLN A 278 -10.71 7.70 7.98
C GLN A 278 -9.22 7.30 8.05
N PRO A 279 -8.31 8.20 8.47
CA PRO A 279 -6.92 7.85 8.74
C PRO A 279 -6.81 6.97 9.98
N THR A 280 -5.87 6.01 9.96
CA THR A 280 -5.66 5.05 11.05
C THR A 280 -5.19 5.74 12.34
N ALA A 281 -5.85 5.45 13.47
CA ALA A 281 -5.45 6.02 14.75
C ALA A 281 -4.05 5.52 15.20
N PRO A 282 -3.20 6.39 15.79
CA PRO A 282 -1.86 5.99 16.23
C PRO A 282 -1.92 5.01 17.40
N LEU A 283 -1.24 3.87 17.24
CA LEU A 283 -1.08 2.87 18.30
C LEU A 283 -0.16 3.36 19.45
N PRO A 284 -0.41 2.95 20.71
CA PRO A 284 0.42 3.35 21.85
C PRO A 284 1.84 2.79 21.75
N ARG A 285 2.85 3.67 21.90
CA ARG A 285 4.28 3.30 21.83
C ARG A 285 4.74 2.55 23.09
N SER A 286 5.46 1.44 22.89
CA SER A 286 6.15 0.70 23.97
C SER A 286 7.31 1.52 24.56
N THR A 287 7.46 1.51 25.88
CA THR A 287 8.31 2.44 26.65
C THR A 287 9.72 1.92 26.97
N LYS A 288 10.21 0.86 26.31
CA LYS A 288 11.52 0.25 26.63
C LYS A 288 12.41 -0.03 25.41
N ALA A 289 13.09 1.01 24.92
CA ALA A 289 14.39 0.91 24.24
C ALA A 289 15.05 2.30 24.18
N SER A 290 16.13 2.52 24.94
CA SER A 290 16.90 3.77 24.91
C SER A 290 18.02 3.71 23.87
N LEU A 291 17.70 4.13 22.63
CA LEU A 291 18.66 4.63 21.65
C LEU A 291 18.31 6.09 21.36
N PRO A 292 19.29 6.96 21.04
CA PRO A 292 19.00 8.36 20.77
C PRO A 292 18.02 8.48 19.57
N PRO A 293 16.94 9.27 19.69
CA PRO A 293 15.93 9.33 18.65
C PRO A 293 16.46 10.10 17.44
N TYR A 294 16.79 9.39 16.36
CA TYR A 294 16.56 9.94 15.02
C TYR A 294 15.08 10.34 14.95
N PRO A 295 14.72 11.62 14.73
CA PRO A 295 13.38 12.05 15.04
C PRO A 295 12.38 11.52 14.02
N TYR A 296 11.46 10.66 14.46
CA TYR A 296 10.14 10.48 13.86
C TYR A 296 9.11 10.25 14.99
N PRO A 297 7.95 10.91 14.95
CA PRO A 297 7.29 11.37 13.75
C PRO A 297 7.55 12.86 13.50
N TRP A 298 8.08 13.21 12.33
CA TRP A 298 7.86 14.55 11.79
C TRP A 298 6.38 14.68 11.41
N PRO A 299 5.74 15.84 11.63
CA PRO A 299 4.41 16.11 11.08
C PRO A 299 4.46 15.99 9.55
N ALA A 300 3.34 15.64 8.91
CA ALA A 300 3.27 15.52 7.45
C ALA A 300 3.79 16.82 6.78
N ILE A 301 4.99 16.77 6.19
CA ILE A 301 5.68 17.95 5.68
C ILE A 301 5.07 18.29 4.31
N ARG A 302 4.11 19.22 4.32
CA ARG A 302 3.41 19.67 3.12
C ARG A 302 4.30 20.58 2.26
N LEU A 303 5.20 20.00 1.48
CA LEU A 303 6.10 20.73 0.57
C LEU A 303 5.34 21.18 -0.70
N THR A 304 4.78 22.40 -0.65
CA THR A 304 4.08 23.04 -1.76
C THR A 304 5.05 23.65 -2.78
N GLY A 305 4.86 23.35 -4.06
CA GLY A 305 5.38 24.16 -5.18
C GLY A 305 4.50 25.39 -5.48
N ASP A 306 3.21 25.33 -5.15
CA ASP A 306 2.27 26.45 -5.18
C ASP A 306 1.33 26.36 -3.96
N ILE A 307 1.09 27.50 -3.31
CA ILE A 307 0.22 27.63 -2.13
C ILE A 307 -1.26 27.65 -2.52
N LYS A 308 -1.58 27.92 -3.79
CA LYS A 308 -2.96 28.07 -4.30
C LYS A 308 -3.69 26.76 -4.56
N HIS A 309 -2.96 25.64 -4.58
CA HIS A 309 -3.46 24.33 -4.98
C HIS A 309 -3.14 23.25 -3.92
N PRO A 310 -3.77 23.29 -2.72
CA PRO A 310 -3.55 22.32 -1.65
C PRO A 310 -3.88 20.86 -2.02
N GLU A 311 -4.56 20.64 -3.14
CA GLU A 311 -4.84 19.35 -3.75
C GLU A 311 -3.63 18.71 -4.47
N LEU A 312 -2.63 19.48 -4.89
CA LEU A 312 -1.41 18.99 -5.57
C LEU A 312 -0.33 18.53 -4.56
N MET A 313 -0.76 18.01 -3.42
CA MET A 313 0.11 17.50 -2.37
C MET A 313 0.60 16.09 -2.71
N LEU A 314 1.89 15.84 -2.47
CA LEU A 314 2.40 14.48 -2.23
C LEU A 314 1.69 13.98 -0.97
N ASN A 315 0.64 13.18 -1.14
CA ASN A 315 -0.01 12.53 -0.02
C ASN A 315 0.91 11.42 0.51
N THR A 316 1.16 11.42 1.83
CA THR A 316 1.93 10.37 2.51
C THR A 316 1.02 9.45 3.33
N GLU A 317 -0.29 9.55 3.17
CA GLU A 317 -1.25 8.61 3.78
C GLU A 317 -1.10 7.23 3.14
N VAL A 318 -0.78 6.25 3.98
CA VAL A 318 -0.83 4.84 3.62
C VAL A 318 -2.17 4.30 4.10
N TRP A 319 -3.09 4.02 3.17
CA TRP A 319 -4.44 3.58 3.49
C TRP A 319 -4.48 2.08 3.85
N GLU A 320 -5.53 1.62 4.54
CA GLU A 320 -5.71 0.21 4.89
C GLU A 320 -6.68 -0.51 3.93
N ILE A 321 -6.24 -1.64 3.38
CA ILE A 321 -7.09 -2.53 2.57
C ILE A 321 -7.86 -3.45 3.53
N LYS A 322 -9.18 -3.27 3.62
CA LYS A 322 -10.05 -4.16 4.41
C LYS A 322 -9.93 -5.60 3.89
N LYS A 323 -9.81 -6.58 4.81
CA LYS A 323 -9.68 -8.01 4.48
C LYS A 323 -8.53 -8.34 3.49
N ARG A 324 -7.44 -7.53 3.44
CA ARG A 324 -6.28 -7.62 2.52
C ARG A 324 -5.91 -9.04 2.05
N ASP A 325 -5.60 -9.94 2.99
CA ASP A 325 -5.14 -11.30 2.71
C ASP A 325 -6.22 -12.24 2.11
N LYS A 326 -7.49 -11.79 2.03
CA LYS A 326 -8.60 -12.49 1.36
C LYS A 326 -8.86 -11.96 -0.06
N LEU A 327 -8.41 -10.74 -0.40
CA LEU A 327 -8.79 -10.00 -1.62
C LEU A 327 -8.57 -10.80 -2.93
N PHE A 328 -7.41 -11.45 -3.05
CA PHE A 328 -7.05 -12.28 -4.21
C PHE A 328 -7.04 -13.78 -3.88
N LYS A 329 -7.55 -14.18 -2.72
CA LYS A 329 -7.54 -15.58 -2.27
C LYS A 329 -8.43 -16.41 -3.20
N LYS A 330 -7.93 -17.55 -3.66
CA LYS A 330 -8.58 -18.43 -4.65
C LYS A 330 -8.88 -17.78 -6.01
N PHE A 331 -8.32 -16.59 -6.31
CA PHE A 331 -8.66 -15.89 -7.54
C PHE A 331 -8.35 -16.71 -8.81
N PHE A 332 -7.28 -17.50 -8.78
CA PHE A 332 -6.87 -18.41 -9.86
C PHE A 332 -7.28 -19.87 -9.64
N ASP A 333 -8.13 -20.18 -8.67
CA ASP A 333 -8.63 -21.55 -8.48
C ASP A 333 -9.43 -21.99 -9.73
N ILE A 334 -9.30 -23.27 -10.07
CA ILE A 334 -10.01 -23.91 -11.17
C ILE A 334 -11.03 -24.91 -10.63
N SER A 335 -12.12 -25.15 -11.35
CA SER A 335 -13.15 -26.09 -10.90
C SER A 335 -12.65 -27.55 -10.91
N LYS A 336 -13.34 -28.44 -10.19
CA LYS A 336 -13.05 -29.90 -10.20
C LYS A 336 -12.99 -30.46 -11.62
N GLU A 337 -13.87 -29.98 -12.51
CA GLU A 337 -13.89 -30.38 -13.92
C GLU A 337 -12.67 -29.86 -14.70
N GLN A 338 -12.26 -28.62 -14.50
CA GLN A 338 -11.04 -28.10 -15.12
C GLN A 338 -9.78 -28.83 -14.63
N THR A 339 -9.73 -29.22 -13.34
CA THR A 339 -8.67 -30.10 -12.82
C THR A 339 -8.66 -31.45 -13.54
N ARG A 340 -9.82 -32.08 -13.76
CA ARG A 340 -9.94 -33.34 -14.51
C ARG A 340 -9.40 -33.20 -15.94
N LEU A 341 -9.80 -32.14 -16.65
CA LEU A 341 -9.35 -31.86 -18.02
C LEU A 341 -7.83 -31.62 -18.09
N LYS A 342 -7.26 -30.91 -17.11
CA LYS A 342 -5.81 -30.71 -16.95
C LYS A 342 -5.08 -32.05 -16.74
N ASP A 343 -5.57 -32.90 -15.85
CA ASP A 343 -4.98 -34.22 -15.59
C ASP A 343 -5.11 -35.17 -16.80
N GLU A 344 -6.17 -35.04 -17.60
CA GLU A 344 -6.34 -35.77 -18.86
C GLU A 344 -5.40 -35.30 -19.96
N ALA A 345 -5.19 -33.98 -20.12
CA ALA A 345 -4.18 -33.42 -21.02
C ALA A 345 -2.77 -33.93 -20.69
N GLN A 346 -2.43 -33.95 -19.39
CA GLN A 346 -1.16 -34.50 -18.91
C GLN A 346 -1.01 -35.99 -19.26
N LYS A 347 -2.06 -36.80 -19.06
CA LYS A 347 -2.07 -38.24 -19.40
C LYS A 347 -1.96 -38.51 -20.90
N LYS A 348 -2.43 -37.60 -21.75
CA LYS A 348 -2.27 -37.66 -23.22
C LYS A 348 -0.87 -37.29 -23.70
N GLY A 349 -0.01 -36.77 -22.82
CA GLY A 349 1.32 -36.28 -23.19
C GLY A 349 1.30 -34.92 -23.88
N GLU A 350 0.26 -34.10 -23.65
CA GLU A 350 0.24 -32.70 -24.09
C GLU A 350 1.39 -31.92 -23.41
N THR A 351 1.92 -30.89 -24.06
CA THR A 351 3.04 -30.09 -23.50
C THR A 351 2.58 -29.10 -22.44
N SER A 352 1.33 -28.66 -22.53
CA SER A 352 0.70 -27.71 -21.61
C SER A 352 -0.82 -27.89 -21.63
N TRP A 353 -1.49 -27.38 -20.60
CA TRP A 353 -2.94 -27.24 -20.55
C TRP A 353 -3.29 -25.79 -20.22
N LYS A 354 -4.32 -25.25 -20.89
CA LYS A 354 -4.74 -23.84 -20.77
C LYS A 354 -6.26 -23.75 -20.60
N TRP A 355 -6.70 -23.03 -19.58
CA TRP A 355 -8.10 -22.66 -19.37
C TRP A 355 -8.26 -21.14 -19.41
N THR A 356 -9.19 -20.67 -20.23
CA THR A 356 -9.59 -19.26 -20.33
C THR A 356 -10.96 -19.08 -19.67
N GLY A 357 -10.98 -18.46 -18.50
CA GLY A 357 -12.19 -18.03 -17.80
C GLY A 357 -12.67 -16.65 -18.23
N ARG A 358 -13.66 -16.12 -17.50
CA ARG A 358 -14.23 -14.78 -17.74
C ARG A 358 -13.19 -13.68 -17.54
N ASP A 359 -12.49 -13.70 -16.41
CA ASP A 359 -11.57 -12.64 -15.94
C ASP A 359 -10.10 -13.08 -15.84
N LYS A 360 -9.82 -14.36 -16.11
CA LYS A 360 -8.51 -14.97 -15.92
C LYS A 360 -8.19 -16.02 -16.97
N ILE A 361 -6.91 -16.31 -17.12
CA ILE A 361 -6.34 -17.45 -17.82
C ILE A 361 -5.45 -18.22 -16.83
N VAL A 362 -5.61 -19.54 -16.77
CA VAL A 362 -4.75 -20.44 -15.99
C VAL A 362 -4.07 -21.40 -16.96
N GLU A 363 -2.74 -21.47 -16.90
CA GLU A 363 -1.94 -22.31 -17.79
C GLU A 363 -0.93 -23.15 -16.99
N VAL A 364 -0.80 -24.43 -17.34
CA VAL A 364 0.10 -25.38 -16.68
C VAL A 364 0.98 -26.03 -17.74
N PHE A 365 2.30 -25.87 -17.63
CA PHE A 365 3.27 -26.37 -18.59
C PHE A 365 3.90 -27.67 -18.09
N PHE A 366 3.48 -28.80 -18.65
CA PHE A 366 3.93 -30.14 -18.23
C PHE A 366 5.39 -30.45 -18.64
N ASN A 367 5.90 -29.74 -19.64
CA ASN A 367 7.28 -29.85 -20.13
C ASN A 367 8.28 -28.91 -19.42
N ILE A 368 7.82 -28.02 -18.52
CA ILE A 368 8.67 -27.08 -17.79
C ILE A 368 8.83 -27.55 -16.34
N ASP A 369 10.06 -27.50 -15.84
CA ASP A 369 10.41 -27.85 -14.47
C ASP A 369 11.40 -26.80 -13.92
N LEU A 370 10.93 -25.95 -13.02
CA LEU A 370 11.73 -24.86 -12.46
C LEU A 370 12.89 -25.34 -11.56
N GLU A 371 12.84 -26.58 -11.07
CA GLU A 371 13.93 -27.15 -10.26
C GLU A 371 15.12 -27.52 -11.14
N THR A 372 14.86 -28.16 -12.28
CA THR A 372 15.90 -28.63 -13.22
C THR A 372 16.27 -27.60 -14.28
N LEU A 373 15.50 -26.51 -14.43
CA LEU A 373 15.79 -25.42 -15.36
C LEU A 373 17.17 -24.79 -15.07
N GLN A 374 18.09 -25.01 -16.01
CA GLN A 374 19.41 -24.37 -16.02
C GLN A 374 19.24 -22.89 -16.40
N LYS A 375 19.96 -22.00 -15.71
CA LYS A 375 19.99 -20.58 -16.10
C LYS A 375 20.61 -20.48 -17.51
N PRO A 376 20.05 -19.66 -18.43
CA PRO A 376 20.61 -19.50 -19.77
C PRO A 376 22.06 -19.00 -19.67
N VAL A 377 22.96 -19.63 -20.43
CA VAL A 377 24.41 -19.36 -20.39
C VAL A 377 24.75 -18.00 -20.99
N GLN A 378 23.94 -17.54 -21.95
CA GLN A 378 23.97 -16.17 -22.49
C GLN A 378 22.53 -15.67 -22.64
N PRO A 379 22.24 -14.40 -22.32
CA PRO A 379 20.92 -13.81 -22.55
C PRO A 379 20.65 -13.63 -24.05
N THR A 380 19.39 -13.71 -24.43
CA THR A 380 18.92 -13.43 -25.79
C THR A 380 19.22 -11.97 -26.15
N THR A 381 19.69 -11.68 -27.37
CA THR A 381 19.89 -10.27 -27.77
C THR A 381 18.54 -9.57 -27.93
N MET A 382 18.45 -8.28 -27.62
CA MET A 382 17.17 -7.56 -27.70
C MET A 382 16.59 -7.53 -29.14
N ALA A 383 17.44 -7.53 -30.17
CA ALA A 383 16.99 -7.67 -31.56
C ALA A 383 16.36 -9.05 -31.84
N GLN A 384 16.99 -10.14 -31.40
CA GLN A 384 16.45 -11.51 -31.50
C GLN A 384 15.14 -11.62 -30.70
N ALA A 385 15.10 -11.14 -29.46
CA ALA A 385 13.92 -11.22 -28.61
C ALA A 385 12.73 -10.43 -29.17
N LEU A 386 12.96 -9.26 -29.76
CA LEU A 386 11.91 -8.49 -30.45
C LEU A 386 11.44 -9.17 -31.74
N GLN A 387 12.31 -9.90 -32.45
CA GLN A 387 11.90 -10.73 -33.59
C GLN A 387 11.01 -11.89 -33.13
N ASP A 388 11.47 -12.64 -32.11
CA ASP A 388 10.76 -13.80 -31.55
C ASP A 388 9.41 -13.39 -30.93
N ALA A 389 9.32 -12.20 -30.32
CA ALA A 389 8.08 -11.64 -29.75
C ALA A 389 6.93 -11.49 -30.77
N ASN A 390 7.22 -11.44 -32.07
CA ASN A 390 6.19 -11.41 -33.12
C ASN A 390 5.48 -12.76 -33.29
N HIS A 391 6.07 -13.83 -32.78
CA HIS A 391 5.53 -15.19 -32.79
C HIS A 391 4.96 -15.62 -31.43
N TYR A 392 5.11 -14.81 -30.39
CA TYR A 392 4.57 -15.09 -29.05
C TYR A 392 3.05 -14.88 -29.02
N GLU A 393 2.34 -15.71 -28.26
CA GLU A 393 0.91 -15.52 -28.03
C GLU A 393 0.70 -14.27 -27.17
N GLU A 394 -0.04 -13.30 -27.70
CA GLU A 394 -0.47 -12.10 -26.99
C GLU A 394 -1.73 -12.40 -26.19
N LEU A 395 -1.65 -12.18 -24.88
CA LEU A 395 -2.78 -12.43 -23.98
C LEU A 395 -3.79 -11.28 -24.04
N PRO A 396 -5.10 -11.53 -23.82
CA PRO A 396 -6.10 -10.46 -23.75
C PRO A 396 -5.81 -9.48 -22.60
N ALA A 397 -5.88 -8.18 -22.88
CA ALA A 397 -5.56 -7.13 -21.91
C ALA A 397 -6.56 -7.03 -20.73
N ASP A 398 -7.77 -7.57 -20.90
CA ASP A 398 -8.83 -7.63 -19.89
C ASP A 398 -8.70 -8.83 -18.93
N LYS A 399 -7.73 -9.73 -19.16
CA LYS A 399 -7.59 -10.98 -18.40
C LYS A 399 -6.33 -11.01 -17.57
N SER A 400 -6.51 -11.36 -16.30
CA SER A 400 -5.41 -11.80 -15.44
C SER A 400 -4.85 -13.15 -15.92
N TYR A 401 -3.60 -13.47 -15.63
CA TYR A 401 -2.94 -14.68 -16.11
C TYR A 401 -2.11 -15.33 -15.02
N ILE A 402 -2.05 -16.66 -14.98
CA ILE A 402 -1.07 -17.39 -14.19
C ILE A 402 -0.53 -18.58 -14.97
N ALA A 403 0.79 -18.76 -14.91
CA ALA A 403 1.51 -19.89 -15.48
C ALA A 403 2.13 -20.72 -14.36
N TYR A 404 1.93 -22.04 -14.42
CA TYR A 404 2.54 -23.01 -13.52
C TYR A 404 3.49 -23.94 -14.28
N ASP A 405 4.56 -24.38 -13.62
CA ASP A 405 5.39 -25.50 -14.08
C ASP A 405 4.70 -26.85 -13.81
N LYS A 406 5.32 -27.96 -14.25
CA LYS A 406 4.78 -29.31 -14.07
C LYS A 406 4.57 -29.71 -12.59
N ASN A 407 5.26 -29.02 -11.67
CA ASN A 407 5.23 -29.25 -10.23
C ASN A 407 4.24 -28.28 -9.53
N HIS A 408 3.40 -27.59 -10.30
CA HIS A 408 2.46 -26.56 -9.85
C HIS A 408 3.13 -25.38 -9.13
N LYS A 409 4.40 -25.09 -9.42
CA LYS A 409 5.07 -23.86 -9.00
C LYS A 409 4.80 -22.75 -10.00
N VAL A 410 4.35 -21.61 -9.50
CA VAL A 410 4.14 -20.40 -10.31
C VAL A 410 5.42 -20.00 -11.02
N ILE A 411 5.35 -19.81 -12.34
CA ILE A 411 6.43 -19.28 -13.19
C ILE A 411 6.29 -17.75 -13.26
N VAL A 412 5.08 -17.32 -13.63
CA VAL A 412 4.65 -15.91 -13.70
C VAL A 412 3.16 -15.82 -13.33
N VAL A 413 2.77 -14.71 -12.73
CA VAL A 413 1.38 -14.34 -12.43
C VAL A 413 1.16 -12.86 -12.76
N PHE A 414 0.01 -12.53 -13.32
CA PHE A 414 -0.35 -11.18 -13.78
C PHE A 414 -1.80 -10.89 -13.39
N TYR A 415 -2.01 -9.73 -12.78
CA TYR A 415 -3.31 -9.16 -12.47
C TYR A 415 -3.50 -7.90 -13.31
N ALA A 416 -4.47 -7.91 -14.23
CA ALA A 416 -4.67 -6.83 -15.20
C ALA A 416 -5.10 -5.50 -14.53
N ASP A 417 -5.91 -5.60 -13.49
CA ASP A 417 -6.70 -4.54 -12.86
C ASP A 417 -6.53 -4.53 -11.33
N ALA A 418 -5.34 -4.89 -10.85
CA ALA A 418 -5.04 -5.11 -9.43
C ALA A 418 -5.41 -3.92 -8.52
N PHE A 419 -5.19 -2.69 -9.01
CA PHE A 419 -5.48 -1.46 -8.27
C PHE A 419 -6.98 -1.22 -8.17
N HIS A 420 -7.73 -1.41 -9.26
CA HIS A 420 -9.19 -1.27 -9.26
C HIS A 420 -9.87 -2.36 -8.42
N ARG A 421 -9.34 -3.59 -8.38
CA ARG A 421 -9.82 -4.63 -7.45
C ARG A 421 -9.53 -4.30 -5.99
N ALA A 422 -8.36 -3.76 -5.68
CA ALA A 422 -7.95 -3.48 -4.30
C ALA A 422 -8.65 -2.27 -3.66
N TRP A 423 -9.01 -1.27 -4.46
CA TRP A 423 -9.52 0.02 -3.96
C TRP A 423 -10.87 0.43 -4.57
N GLY A 424 -11.42 -0.34 -5.49
CA GLY A 424 -12.52 0.05 -6.36
C GLY A 424 -12.05 0.90 -7.54
N PRO A 425 -12.84 1.03 -8.63
CA PRO A 425 -12.43 1.73 -9.85
C PRO A 425 -11.93 3.16 -9.61
N LYS A 426 -12.64 3.93 -8.79
CA LYS A 426 -12.40 5.36 -8.59
C LYS A 426 -11.11 5.66 -7.80
N TYR A 427 -10.84 4.89 -6.74
CA TYR A 427 -9.61 5.04 -5.96
C TYR A 427 -8.42 4.33 -6.61
N GLY A 428 -8.63 3.21 -7.29
CA GLY A 428 -7.60 2.53 -8.07
C GLY A 428 -6.99 3.47 -9.10
N GLU A 429 -7.84 4.13 -9.90
CA GLU A 429 -7.42 5.11 -10.90
C GLU A 429 -6.67 6.30 -10.29
N PHE A 430 -7.21 6.87 -9.19
CA PHE A 430 -6.55 7.95 -8.46
C PHE A 430 -5.14 7.55 -8.00
N ILE A 431 -4.96 6.35 -7.43
CA ILE A 431 -3.63 5.88 -7.00
C ILE A 431 -2.70 5.71 -8.21
N ILE A 432 -3.17 5.16 -9.34
CA ILE A 432 -2.36 5.00 -10.56
C ILE A 432 -1.86 6.36 -11.06
N GLN A 433 -2.77 7.32 -11.24
CA GLN A 433 -2.45 8.67 -11.72
C GLN A 433 -1.51 9.40 -10.76
N THR A 434 -1.86 9.50 -9.48
CA THR A 434 -1.04 10.20 -8.48
C THR A 434 0.33 9.55 -8.30
N THR A 435 0.44 8.22 -8.47
CA THR A 435 1.76 7.55 -8.50
C THR A 435 2.61 8.00 -9.68
N ALA A 436 2.05 8.09 -10.88
CA ALA A 436 2.77 8.57 -12.06
C ALA A 436 3.24 10.03 -11.89
N GLU A 437 2.37 10.91 -11.39
CA GLU A 437 2.69 12.33 -11.10
C GLU A 437 3.79 12.47 -10.04
N ASN A 438 3.75 11.67 -8.97
CA ASN A 438 4.76 11.65 -7.92
C ASN A 438 6.12 11.15 -8.42
N ILE A 439 6.13 10.11 -9.26
CA ILE A 439 7.35 9.59 -9.92
C ILE A 439 7.93 10.65 -10.86
N ASP A 440 7.11 11.29 -11.69
CA ASP A 440 7.57 12.34 -12.61
C ASP A 440 8.24 13.48 -11.85
N LYS A 441 7.57 13.99 -10.80
CA LYS A 441 8.11 15.03 -9.91
C LYS A 441 9.48 14.65 -9.34
N VAL A 442 9.62 13.43 -8.82
CA VAL A 442 10.93 12.93 -8.34
C VAL A 442 11.96 12.90 -9.46
N ALA A 443 11.62 12.33 -10.62
CA ALA A 443 12.52 12.26 -11.76
C ALA A 443 12.97 13.64 -12.27
N ARG A 444 12.13 14.69 -12.15
CA ARG A 444 12.51 16.06 -12.54
C ARG A 444 13.58 16.66 -11.64
N PHE A 445 13.47 16.47 -10.33
CA PHE A 445 14.24 17.23 -9.32
C PHE A 445 15.35 16.44 -8.63
N VAL A 446 15.26 15.11 -8.65
CA VAL A 446 16.27 14.23 -8.07
C VAL A 446 17.06 13.59 -9.22
N LYS A 447 18.38 13.57 -9.12
CA LYS A 447 19.23 12.76 -10.01
C LYS A 447 19.58 11.47 -9.29
N PRO A 448 19.55 10.29 -9.94
CA PRO A 448 20.04 9.08 -9.32
C PRO A 448 21.51 9.25 -8.91
N ALA A 449 21.87 8.62 -7.80
CA ALA A 449 23.26 8.45 -7.38
C ALA A 449 23.99 7.45 -8.28
N SER A 450 23.30 6.40 -8.73
CA SER A 450 23.81 5.37 -9.64
C SER A 450 23.63 5.78 -11.11
N LYS A 451 24.58 5.38 -11.97
CA LYS A 451 24.32 5.37 -13.43
C LYS A 451 23.48 4.14 -13.77
N MET A 452 22.67 4.25 -14.82
CA MET A 452 21.97 3.09 -15.40
C MET A 452 22.98 2.03 -15.86
N ASP A 453 22.68 0.75 -15.64
CA ASP A 453 23.59 -0.34 -16.01
C ASP A 453 23.49 -0.65 -17.50
N GLY A 454 24.42 -0.09 -18.28
CA GLY A 454 24.50 -0.32 -19.74
C GLY A 454 24.70 -1.78 -20.15
N ARG A 455 24.92 -2.72 -19.22
CA ARG A 455 24.94 -4.17 -19.52
C ARG A 455 23.55 -4.78 -19.71
N ARG A 456 22.49 -4.17 -19.15
CA ARG A 456 21.09 -4.59 -19.28
C ARG A 456 20.24 -3.64 -20.14
N HIS A 457 20.87 -2.55 -20.59
CA HIS A 457 20.25 -1.42 -21.29
C HIS A 457 21.19 -0.91 -22.40
N SER A 458 21.83 -1.84 -23.10
CA SER A 458 22.85 -1.60 -24.13
C SER A 458 22.31 -0.96 -25.41
N GLN A 459 21.09 -1.35 -25.81
CA GLN A 459 20.33 -0.83 -26.95
C GLN A 459 19.33 0.24 -26.53
N HIS A 460 19.31 0.65 -25.25
CA HIS A 460 18.41 1.70 -24.77
C HIS A 460 18.66 3.01 -25.50
N ASP A 461 19.92 3.43 -25.65
CA ASP A 461 20.28 4.68 -26.35
C ASP A 461 19.91 4.63 -27.85
N GLU A 462 20.08 3.47 -28.50
CA GLU A 462 19.64 3.23 -29.88
C GLU A 462 18.12 3.34 -30.02
N TRP A 463 17.37 2.75 -29.07
CA TRP A 463 15.92 2.85 -29.02
C TRP A 463 15.46 4.29 -28.75
N VAL A 464 16.07 5.03 -27.81
CA VAL A 464 15.75 6.45 -27.58
C VAL A 464 15.96 7.27 -28.87
N ALA A 465 17.02 6.99 -29.61
CA ALA A 465 17.36 7.67 -30.87
C ALA A 465 16.44 7.34 -32.06
N GLU A 466 15.52 6.36 -31.94
CA GLU A 466 14.53 6.08 -32.99
C GLU A 466 13.66 7.31 -33.29
N GLU A 467 13.46 7.63 -34.57
CA GLU A 467 12.67 8.79 -35.01
C GLU A 467 11.30 8.87 -34.33
N ALA A 468 10.60 7.74 -34.21
CA ALA A 468 9.28 7.63 -33.57
C ALA A 468 9.27 7.90 -32.04
N ASN A 469 10.44 7.99 -31.40
CA ASN A 469 10.60 8.42 -30.02
C ASN A 469 11.01 9.89 -29.89
N GLN A 470 11.63 10.48 -30.92
CA GLN A 470 12.15 11.86 -30.86
C GLN A 470 11.07 12.92 -30.62
N ASN A 471 9.81 12.58 -30.92
CA ASN A 471 8.60 13.35 -30.64
C ASN A 471 8.12 13.32 -29.17
N PHE A 472 8.76 12.56 -28.25
CA PHE A 472 8.42 12.57 -26.83
C PHE A 472 9.47 13.31 -25.98
N THR A 473 9.01 14.07 -24.99
CA THR A 473 9.86 14.93 -24.14
C THR A 473 10.89 14.15 -23.32
N TRP A 474 10.62 12.88 -22.97
CA TRP A 474 11.56 12.01 -22.26
C TRP A 474 12.75 11.53 -23.10
N ALA A 475 12.67 11.64 -24.44
CA ALA A 475 13.73 11.24 -25.36
C ALA A 475 14.63 12.42 -25.75
N THR A 476 14.05 13.59 -26.04
CA THR A 476 14.76 14.73 -26.67
C THR A 476 14.61 16.07 -25.97
N GLY A 477 13.71 16.18 -24.99
CA GLY A 477 13.39 17.44 -24.33
C GLY A 477 14.40 17.86 -23.25
N PRO A 478 14.22 19.04 -22.63
CA PRO A 478 14.89 19.38 -21.37
C PRO A 478 14.51 18.42 -20.22
N ASP A 479 13.41 17.70 -20.42
CA ASP A 479 12.89 16.64 -19.57
C ASP A 479 13.39 15.23 -19.97
N ALA A 480 14.36 15.12 -20.89
CA ALA A 480 14.88 13.85 -21.37
C ALA A 480 15.55 13.05 -20.23
N ARG A 481 14.89 11.97 -19.81
CA ARG A 481 15.19 11.28 -18.56
C ARG A 481 14.88 9.79 -18.66
N SER A 482 15.94 9.00 -18.76
CA SER A 482 15.92 7.55 -18.54
C SER A 482 16.84 7.21 -17.37
N CYS A 483 16.32 6.55 -16.34
CA CYS A 483 17.10 6.24 -15.13
C CYS A 483 16.48 5.14 -14.27
N ILE A 484 17.25 4.66 -13.30
CA ILE A 484 16.80 3.71 -12.28
C ILE A 484 17.16 4.28 -10.91
N TYR A 485 16.19 4.34 -10.00
CA TYR A 485 16.42 4.64 -8.59
C TYR A 485 16.35 3.35 -7.78
N TYR A 486 17.40 3.06 -7.01
CA TYR A 486 17.42 1.90 -6.13
C TYR A 486 17.09 2.31 -4.69
N SER A 487 16.25 1.50 -4.04
CA SER A 487 15.75 1.79 -2.69
C SER A 487 15.61 0.51 -1.89
N GLY A 488 15.52 0.67 -0.57
CA GLY A 488 15.64 -0.44 0.35
C GLY A 488 17.08 -0.68 0.78
N LEU A 489 17.38 -1.92 1.15
CA LEU A 489 18.69 -2.36 1.61
C LEU A 489 19.46 -3.05 0.47
N SER A 490 20.77 -3.05 0.49
CA SER A 490 21.61 -3.85 -0.41
C SER A 490 22.91 -4.26 0.26
N VAL A 491 23.60 -5.28 -0.25
CA VAL A 491 24.96 -5.59 0.17
C VAL A 491 25.92 -4.61 -0.50
N GLU A 492 26.91 -4.12 0.24
CA GLU A 492 27.96 -3.29 -0.35
C GLU A 492 28.84 -4.12 -1.29
N GLN A 493 28.85 -3.75 -2.57
CA GLN A 493 29.54 -4.49 -3.63
C GLN A 493 31.04 -4.69 -3.30
N GLY A 494 31.50 -5.94 -3.34
CA GLY A 494 32.89 -6.30 -3.01
C GLY A 494 33.15 -6.54 -1.51
N HIS A 495 32.19 -6.26 -0.64
CA HIS A 495 32.34 -6.37 0.81
C HIS A 495 31.44 -7.47 1.41
N LEU A 496 31.75 -8.73 1.09
CA LEU A 496 30.98 -9.92 1.50
C LEU A 496 30.82 -10.09 3.04
N ASN A 497 31.62 -9.39 3.84
CA ASN A 497 31.56 -9.43 5.31
C ASN A 497 30.88 -8.19 5.93
N MET A 498 30.43 -7.23 5.13
CA MET A 498 29.75 -6.03 5.62
C MET A 498 28.24 -6.22 5.71
N LYS A 499 27.65 -5.54 6.69
CA LYS A 499 26.21 -5.46 6.89
C LYS A 499 25.54 -4.86 5.65
N ALA A 500 24.28 -5.20 5.43
CA ALA A 500 23.48 -4.50 4.42
C ALA A 500 23.44 -2.99 4.72
N VAL A 501 23.36 -2.17 3.68
CA VAL A 501 23.33 -0.70 3.73
C VAL A 501 22.12 -0.19 2.96
N ILE A 502 21.63 1.02 3.26
CA ILE A 502 20.59 1.67 2.44
C ILE A 502 21.16 1.91 1.02
N ALA A 503 20.33 1.65 0.01
CA ALA A 503 20.65 1.99 -1.37
C ALA A 503 20.96 3.51 -1.54
N LYS A 504 22.00 3.82 -2.34
CA LYS A 504 22.61 5.17 -2.39
C LYS A 504 21.67 6.26 -2.91
N ASP A 505 20.66 5.92 -3.71
CA ASP A 505 19.70 6.89 -4.25
C ASP A 505 18.74 7.42 -3.15
N TRP A 506 18.58 6.69 -2.04
CA TRP A 506 17.67 7.04 -0.95
C TRP A 506 18.22 8.05 0.07
N ILE A 507 19.55 8.10 0.21
CA ILE A 507 20.21 8.99 1.18
C ILE A 507 20.04 10.46 0.77
N GLY A 508 19.86 10.73 -0.53
CA GLY A 508 19.73 12.07 -1.09
C GLY A 508 21.06 12.84 -1.11
N LYS A 509 21.29 13.63 -2.16
CA LYS A 509 22.45 14.54 -2.23
C LYS A 509 22.15 15.94 -1.68
N THR A 510 20.87 16.25 -1.48
CA THR A 510 20.35 17.53 -0.98
C THR A 510 19.17 17.27 -0.05
N SER A 511 18.90 18.19 0.88
CA SER A 511 17.74 18.10 1.77
C SER A 511 16.43 17.96 1.00
N TYR A 512 16.21 18.80 -0.02
CA TYR A 512 15.02 18.75 -0.87
C TYR A 512 14.88 17.42 -1.63
N GLY A 513 15.97 16.92 -2.23
CA GLY A 513 15.94 15.65 -2.96
C GLY A 513 15.69 14.46 -2.03
N GLY A 514 16.29 14.45 -0.84
CA GLY A 514 16.02 13.44 0.19
C GLY A 514 14.56 13.45 0.66
N SER A 515 13.97 14.64 0.84
CA SER A 515 12.53 14.77 1.16
C SER A 515 11.65 14.18 0.06
N LEU A 516 11.84 14.57 -1.20
CA LEU A 516 11.04 14.03 -2.32
C LEU A 516 11.15 12.51 -2.46
N MET A 517 12.36 11.95 -2.32
CA MET A 517 12.55 10.49 -2.32
C MET A 517 11.84 9.82 -1.14
N ARG A 518 11.82 10.45 0.04
CA ARG A 518 11.13 9.91 1.22
C ARG A 518 9.61 10.06 1.14
N ASP A 519 9.08 11.11 0.53
CA ASP A 519 7.64 11.24 0.32
C ASP A 519 7.16 10.16 -0.68
N LEU A 520 7.89 9.96 -1.78
CA LEU A 520 7.64 8.87 -2.73
C LEU A 520 7.84 7.48 -2.09
N SER A 521 8.80 7.32 -1.16
CA SER A 521 8.98 6.11 -0.35
C SER A 521 7.73 5.77 0.44
N VAL A 522 7.10 6.74 1.10
CA VAL A 522 5.92 6.50 1.94
C VAL A 522 4.71 6.24 1.05
N TRP A 523 4.55 6.97 -0.06
CA TRP A 523 3.52 6.70 -1.07
C TRP A 523 3.64 5.28 -1.66
N CYS A 524 4.85 4.78 -1.88
CA CYS A 524 5.13 3.40 -2.29
C CYS A 524 4.60 2.35 -1.28
N GLY A 525 4.28 2.74 -0.04
CA GLY A 525 3.55 1.90 0.92
C GLY A 525 2.17 1.45 0.44
N ASN A 526 1.45 2.30 -0.30
CA ASN A 526 0.15 1.94 -0.91
C ASN A 526 0.35 0.87 -1.99
N ILE A 527 1.39 1.00 -2.82
CA ILE A 527 1.75 0.02 -3.85
C ILE A 527 2.17 -1.30 -3.22
N THR A 528 3.04 -1.27 -2.19
CA THR A 528 3.48 -2.45 -1.43
C THR A 528 2.28 -3.23 -0.91
N LYS A 529 1.24 -2.58 -0.37
CA LYS A 529 0.04 -3.26 0.14
C LYS A 529 -0.77 -3.98 -0.95
N ILE A 530 -0.82 -3.45 -2.17
CA ILE A 530 -1.48 -4.13 -3.30
C ILE A 530 -0.67 -5.37 -3.70
N VAL A 531 0.64 -5.19 -3.91
CA VAL A 531 1.56 -6.29 -4.27
C VAL A 531 1.55 -7.40 -3.22
N ASP A 532 1.56 -7.04 -1.94
CA ASP A 532 1.42 -7.93 -0.77
C ASP A 532 0.11 -8.75 -0.82
N SER A 533 -0.99 -8.13 -1.25
CA SER A 533 -2.29 -8.79 -1.43
C SER A 533 -2.25 -9.78 -2.60
N CYS A 534 -1.71 -9.35 -3.75
CA CYS A 534 -1.51 -10.19 -4.94
C CYS A 534 -0.63 -11.41 -4.60
N PHE A 535 0.45 -11.21 -3.85
CA PHE A 535 1.34 -12.28 -3.42
C PHE A 535 0.66 -13.26 -2.46
N ALA A 536 -0.11 -12.76 -1.48
CA ALA A 536 -0.90 -13.59 -0.58
C ALA A 536 -1.95 -14.44 -1.31
N GLY A 537 -2.57 -13.92 -2.38
CA GLY A 537 -3.53 -14.64 -3.21
C GLY A 537 -2.95 -15.80 -4.02
N VAL A 538 -1.64 -15.76 -4.31
CA VAL A 538 -0.94 -16.72 -5.18
C VAL A 538 -0.11 -17.73 -4.39
N ASN A 539 0.65 -17.26 -3.41
CA ASN A 539 1.49 -18.12 -2.57
C ASN A 539 1.67 -17.51 -1.18
N LEU A 540 0.63 -17.67 -0.35
CA LEU A 540 0.61 -17.20 1.04
C LEU A 540 1.79 -17.70 1.87
N GLN A 541 2.26 -18.94 1.63
CA GLN A 541 3.40 -19.49 2.36
C GLN A 541 4.68 -18.72 2.03
N LEU A 542 5.05 -18.62 0.75
CA LEU A 542 6.26 -17.92 0.30
C LEU A 542 6.20 -16.42 0.67
N ARG A 543 5.04 -15.79 0.56
CA ARG A 543 4.82 -14.41 1.04
C ARG A 543 5.11 -14.28 2.54
N ASN A 544 4.66 -15.22 3.36
CA ASN A 544 4.92 -15.22 4.80
C ASN A 544 6.39 -15.55 5.12
N GLU A 545 7.09 -16.30 4.27
CA GLU A 545 8.54 -16.49 4.33
C GLU A 545 9.28 -15.18 4.00
N TYR A 546 8.83 -14.40 3.01
CA TYR A 546 9.34 -13.05 2.70
C TYR A 546 9.22 -12.09 3.90
N ARG A 547 8.03 -11.99 4.50
CA ARG A 547 7.81 -11.19 5.71
C ARG A 547 8.70 -11.65 6.87
N ARG A 548 8.84 -12.96 7.07
CA ARG A 548 9.73 -13.51 8.10
C ARG A 548 11.18 -13.10 7.84
N ALA A 549 11.68 -13.31 6.62
CA ALA A 549 13.02 -12.94 6.21
C ALA A 549 13.27 -11.43 6.39
N TYR A 550 12.31 -10.56 6.04
CA TYR A 550 12.43 -9.12 6.25
C TYR A 550 12.47 -8.76 7.74
N SER A 551 11.58 -9.36 8.55
CA SER A 551 11.54 -9.13 10.00
C SER A 551 12.82 -9.58 10.72
N THR A 552 13.51 -10.61 10.21
CA THR A 552 14.78 -11.09 10.77
C THR A 552 15.97 -10.17 10.48
N LEU A 553 15.86 -9.17 9.59
CA LEU A 553 16.93 -8.19 9.33
C LEU A 553 17.12 -7.15 10.46
N GLY A 554 16.39 -7.27 11.58
CA GLY A 554 16.62 -6.50 12.80
C GLY A 554 16.65 -4.97 12.61
N GLN A 555 17.81 -4.36 12.92
CA GLN A 555 18.12 -2.96 12.60
C GLN A 555 19.24 -2.84 11.54
N THR A 556 19.57 -3.93 10.87
CA THR A 556 20.66 -3.98 9.88
C THR A 556 20.38 -3.00 8.75
N GLY A 557 21.40 -2.19 8.42
CA GLY A 557 21.34 -1.20 7.35
C GLY A 557 20.32 -0.08 7.54
N ASP A 558 19.85 0.17 8.76
CA ASP A 558 18.68 1.02 9.03
C ASP A 558 17.44 0.56 8.25
N ARG A 559 17.03 -0.68 8.55
CA ARG A 559 15.79 -1.30 8.07
C ARG A 559 14.59 -0.33 8.14
N ARG A 560 14.46 0.51 9.17
CA ARG A 560 13.33 1.45 9.33
C ARG A 560 13.31 2.57 8.29
N ALA A 561 14.46 3.02 7.79
CA ALA A 561 14.52 3.95 6.67
C ALA A 561 14.16 3.30 5.32
N SER A 562 14.28 1.97 5.22
CA SER A 562 13.84 1.19 4.04
C SER A 562 12.37 0.78 4.04
N GLU A 563 11.72 0.71 5.21
CA GLU A 563 10.29 0.40 5.33
C GLU A 563 9.44 1.43 4.58
N THR A 564 8.53 0.95 3.71
CA THR A 564 7.46 1.77 3.11
C THR A 564 6.11 1.59 3.83
N CYS A 565 5.94 0.51 4.59
CA CYS A 565 4.79 0.26 5.46
C CYS A 565 5.20 -0.60 6.68
N GLN A 566 4.27 -0.81 7.63
CA GLN A 566 4.55 -1.60 8.85
C GLN A 566 4.74 -3.09 8.58
N ASP A 567 4.01 -3.64 7.60
CA ASP A 567 4.07 -5.06 7.21
C ASP A 567 5.04 -5.29 6.03
N GLU A 568 6.17 -4.60 6.06
CA GLU A 568 7.15 -4.65 4.97
C GLU A 568 7.65 -6.08 4.71
N LEU A 569 7.77 -6.43 3.44
CA LEU A 569 8.14 -7.77 2.97
C LEU A 569 9.22 -7.74 1.87
N PHE A 570 9.46 -6.58 1.26
CA PHE A 570 10.47 -6.41 0.24
C PHE A 570 11.69 -5.70 0.80
N GLN A 571 12.83 -6.37 0.68
CA GLN A 571 14.11 -5.91 1.17
C GLN A 571 14.75 -4.90 0.22
N PHE A 572 14.44 -4.97 -1.08
CA PHE A 572 14.96 -4.09 -2.11
C PHE A 572 13.88 -3.73 -3.14
N ARG A 573 14.01 -2.54 -3.74
CA ARG A 573 13.13 -2.06 -4.80
C ARG A 573 13.91 -1.24 -5.83
N ALA A 574 13.50 -1.32 -7.08
CA ALA A 574 13.97 -0.43 -8.13
C ALA A 574 12.78 0.33 -8.74
N LEU A 575 12.96 1.62 -9.02
CA LEU A 575 12.04 2.43 -9.80
C LEU A 575 12.70 2.73 -11.15
N LEU A 576 12.20 2.09 -12.20
CA LEU A 576 12.62 2.29 -13.58
C LEU A 576 11.83 3.46 -14.16
N VAL A 577 12.53 4.44 -14.73
CA VAL A 577 11.96 5.64 -15.34
C VAL A 577 12.35 5.67 -16.82
N ASN A 578 11.36 5.52 -17.69
CA ASN A 578 11.45 5.47 -19.15
C ASN A 578 12.45 4.46 -19.71
N VAL A 579 12.76 3.39 -18.96
CA VAL A 579 13.74 2.37 -19.36
C VAL A 579 13.13 1.34 -20.30
N LEU A 580 13.91 0.90 -21.29
CA LEU A 580 13.65 -0.33 -22.04
C LEU A 580 14.35 -1.51 -21.34
N THR A 581 13.57 -2.55 -20.98
CA THR A 581 14.11 -3.75 -20.32
C THR A 581 14.50 -4.78 -21.38
N GLU A 582 15.79 -5.06 -21.51
CA GLU A 582 16.35 -6.08 -22.41
C GLU A 582 16.20 -7.50 -21.83
N PRO A 583 16.38 -8.58 -22.62
CA PRO A 583 16.27 -9.95 -22.13
C PRO A 583 17.33 -10.25 -21.08
N HIS A 584 16.87 -10.68 -19.90
CA HIS A 584 17.74 -11.03 -18.79
C HIS A 584 17.04 -11.97 -17.79
N VAL A 585 17.85 -12.47 -16.85
CA VAL A 585 17.45 -13.24 -15.67
C VAL A 585 18.03 -12.51 -14.45
N ASP A 586 17.23 -12.31 -13.41
CA ASP A 586 17.64 -11.61 -12.20
C ASP A 586 18.45 -12.50 -11.29
N GLN A 587 19.78 -12.44 -11.48
CA GLN A 587 20.72 -13.36 -10.83
C GLN A 587 20.77 -13.23 -9.29
N ASP A 588 20.42 -12.06 -8.77
CA ASP A 588 20.53 -11.69 -7.35
C ASP A 588 19.24 -11.92 -6.54
N ASP A 589 18.11 -12.17 -7.22
CA ASP A 589 16.82 -12.48 -6.59
C ASP A 589 16.90 -13.73 -5.70
N TRP A 590 16.05 -13.79 -4.66
CA TRP A 590 15.82 -14.98 -3.84
C TRP A 590 15.62 -16.21 -4.75
N ALA A 591 16.47 -17.23 -4.59
CA ALA A 591 16.39 -18.46 -5.37
C ALA A 591 15.06 -19.20 -5.14
N GLY A 592 14.19 -19.26 -6.17
CA GLY A 592 12.83 -19.76 -6.00
C GLY A 592 11.88 -18.81 -5.24
N GLY A 593 12.21 -17.52 -5.21
CA GLY A 593 11.34 -16.43 -4.79
C GLY A 593 10.43 -15.93 -5.92
N LEU A 594 9.78 -14.78 -5.70
CA LEU A 594 9.11 -13.98 -6.73
C LEU A 594 9.57 -12.51 -6.60
N ALA A 595 9.99 -11.93 -7.72
CA ALA A 595 10.04 -10.48 -7.88
C ALA A 595 8.68 -10.00 -8.38
N TRP A 596 8.25 -8.83 -7.94
CA TRP A 596 6.96 -8.24 -8.30
C TRP A 596 7.17 -6.89 -8.97
N LEU A 597 6.37 -6.61 -10.00
CA LEU A 597 6.46 -5.38 -10.77
C LEU A 597 5.07 -4.78 -10.99
N THR A 598 5.00 -3.45 -11.08
CA THR A 598 3.77 -2.74 -11.47
C THR A 598 4.11 -1.44 -12.20
N PRO A 599 3.46 -1.14 -13.34
CA PRO A 599 3.83 -0.01 -14.17
C PRO A 599 2.86 1.17 -14.02
N PHE A 600 3.33 2.35 -14.41
CA PHE A 600 2.60 3.61 -14.35
C PHE A 600 3.01 4.53 -15.52
N GLY A 601 2.30 5.64 -15.69
CA GLY A 601 2.51 6.60 -16.78
C GLY A 601 1.51 6.41 -17.92
N GLU A 602 1.75 7.08 -19.03
CA GLU A 602 0.90 7.13 -20.21
C GLU A 602 1.68 6.59 -21.42
N TYR A 603 1.47 5.31 -21.72
CA TYR A 603 2.11 4.63 -22.84
C TYR A 603 1.21 3.57 -23.47
N LYS A 604 1.64 3.07 -24.63
CA LYS A 604 1.10 1.94 -25.37
C LYS A 604 2.20 0.93 -25.64
N ASP A 605 1.80 -0.29 -25.99
CA ASP A 605 2.66 -1.46 -26.10
C ASP A 605 3.41 -1.72 -24.78
N GLY A 606 4.73 -1.98 -24.82
CA GLY A 606 5.51 -2.23 -23.60
C GLY A 606 5.17 -3.54 -22.90
N HIS A 607 4.66 -4.51 -23.67
CA HIS A 607 4.26 -5.83 -23.20
C HIS A 607 5.41 -6.51 -22.46
N PHE A 608 5.07 -7.20 -21.37
CA PHE A 608 6.01 -8.03 -20.64
C PHE A 608 6.09 -9.41 -21.30
N CYS A 609 7.27 -9.78 -21.79
CA CYS A 609 7.49 -11.01 -22.53
C CYS A 609 8.22 -12.04 -21.67
N VAL A 610 7.76 -13.28 -21.69
CA VAL A 610 8.36 -14.42 -20.99
C VAL A 610 8.84 -15.43 -22.03
N THR A 611 10.15 -15.50 -22.29
CA THR A 611 10.68 -16.15 -23.50
C THR A 611 10.37 -17.63 -23.54
N MET A 612 10.60 -18.34 -22.44
CA MET A 612 10.36 -19.79 -22.33
C MET A 612 8.88 -20.20 -22.45
N LEU A 613 7.96 -19.27 -22.19
CA LEU A 613 6.51 -19.51 -22.33
C LEU A 613 5.98 -19.08 -23.70
N GLN A 614 6.75 -18.29 -24.46
CA GLN A 614 6.30 -17.62 -25.68
C GLN A 614 4.99 -16.85 -25.45
N ARG A 615 4.93 -16.08 -24.36
CA ARG A 615 3.79 -15.26 -23.95
C ARG A 615 4.16 -13.79 -23.94
N LYS A 616 3.26 -12.97 -24.48
CA LYS A 616 3.33 -11.51 -24.48
C LYS A 616 2.15 -10.98 -23.65
N ILE A 617 2.46 -10.38 -22.50
CA ILE A 617 1.48 -9.98 -21.47
C ILE A 617 1.25 -8.46 -21.56
N PRO A 618 0.00 -7.97 -21.70
CA PRO A 618 -0.32 -6.53 -21.74
C PRO A 618 -0.06 -5.81 -20.40
N PHE A 619 1.20 -5.50 -20.15
CA PHE A 619 1.66 -4.89 -18.92
C PHE A 619 1.40 -3.38 -18.93
N GLN A 620 0.15 -3.00 -18.64
CA GLN A 620 -0.38 -1.63 -18.68
C GLN A 620 -0.53 -1.01 -17.26
N PRO A 621 -0.64 0.32 -17.13
CA PRO A 621 -0.81 1.00 -15.84
C PRO A 621 -1.94 0.40 -14.99
N GLY A 622 -1.69 0.22 -13.69
CA GLY A 622 -2.66 -0.41 -12.77
C GLY A 622 -2.63 -1.95 -12.73
N SER A 623 -1.83 -2.59 -13.58
CA SER A 623 -1.56 -4.02 -13.49
C SER A 623 -0.45 -4.34 -12.48
N VAL A 624 -0.42 -5.58 -11.98
CA VAL A 624 0.63 -6.12 -11.10
C VAL A 624 1.06 -7.48 -11.64
N ILE A 625 2.37 -7.68 -11.81
CA ILE A 625 2.96 -8.96 -12.25
C ILE A 625 3.92 -9.48 -11.17
N GLY A 626 3.97 -10.79 -10.97
CA GLY A 626 4.96 -11.50 -10.16
C GLY A 626 5.65 -12.57 -11.00
N ILE A 627 6.98 -12.64 -10.95
CA ILE A 627 7.78 -13.56 -11.78
C ILE A 627 8.93 -14.18 -10.99
N ARG A 628 9.31 -15.41 -11.36
CA ARG A 628 10.59 -16.01 -10.94
C ARG A 628 11.75 -15.46 -11.76
N GLY A 629 12.09 -14.19 -11.51
CA GLY A 629 13.19 -13.49 -12.17
C GLY A 629 14.51 -14.27 -12.13
N ASP A 630 14.77 -15.02 -11.06
CA ASP A 630 15.98 -15.84 -10.86
C ASP A 630 16.12 -17.04 -11.82
N LYS A 631 15.03 -17.46 -12.46
CA LYS A 631 14.94 -18.64 -13.34
C LYS A 631 14.56 -18.31 -14.78
N VAL A 632 13.76 -17.28 -14.99
CA VAL A 632 12.99 -17.09 -16.22
C VAL A 632 13.49 -15.86 -16.96
N GLU A 633 13.97 -16.05 -18.20
CA GLU A 633 14.34 -14.93 -19.04
C GLU A 633 13.11 -14.15 -19.48
N HIS A 634 13.18 -12.83 -19.30
CA HIS A 634 12.08 -11.92 -19.56
C HIS A 634 12.60 -10.56 -20.04
N PHE A 635 11.73 -9.82 -20.73
CA PHE A 635 12.01 -8.49 -21.28
C PHE A 635 10.71 -7.71 -21.48
N THR A 636 10.82 -6.46 -21.90
CA THR A 636 9.67 -5.67 -22.35
C THR A 636 9.77 -5.38 -23.84
N THR A 637 8.69 -5.52 -24.61
CA THR A 637 8.69 -5.00 -25.98
C THR A 637 8.95 -3.49 -25.97
N LYS A 638 9.35 -2.93 -27.12
CA LYS A 638 9.35 -1.48 -27.31
C LYS A 638 7.95 -0.92 -26.98
N TRP A 639 7.93 0.30 -26.43
CA TRP A 639 6.73 1.04 -26.05
C TRP A 639 6.79 2.45 -26.64
N ARG A 640 5.66 3.16 -26.62
CA ARG A 640 5.51 4.54 -27.09
C ARG A 640 4.57 5.31 -26.17
N GLY A 641 4.87 6.56 -25.86
CA GLY A 641 4.06 7.36 -24.94
C GLY A 641 4.81 8.50 -24.28
N ASN A 642 4.09 9.29 -23.48
CA ASN A 642 4.63 10.44 -22.77
C ASN A 642 5.56 10.06 -21.62
N ASN A 643 5.33 8.89 -21.01
CA ASN A 643 6.15 8.35 -19.93
C ASN A 643 5.81 6.88 -19.65
N ARG A 644 6.80 6.11 -19.21
CA ARG A 644 6.59 4.78 -18.62
C ARG A 644 7.46 4.64 -17.38
N TYR A 645 6.82 4.33 -16.28
CA TYR A 645 7.49 4.02 -15.02
C TYR A 645 7.19 2.58 -14.62
N CYS A 646 8.10 1.95 -13.89
CA CYS A 646 7.86 0.62 -13.33
C CYS A 646 8.50 0.53 -11.95
N TRP A 647 7.70 0.20 -10.94
CA TRP A 647 8.21 -0.21 -9.64
C TRP A 647 8.47 -1.71 -9.65
N VAL A 648 9.67 -2.10 -9.24
CA VAL A 648 10.12 -3.47 -9.03
C VAL A 648 10.34 -3.67 -7.54
N PHE A 649 9.85 -4.78 -7.01
CA PHE A 649 9.90 -5.18 -5.62
C PHE A 649 10.53 -6.57 -5.54
N THR A 650 11.67 -6.69 -4.84
CA THR A 650 12.39 -7.97 -4.74
C THR A 650 13.01 -8.16 -3.35
N PHE A 651 13.61 -9.31 -3.15
CA PHE A 651 14.38 -9.68 -1.99
C PHE A 651 15.64 -10.40 -2.49
N HIS A 652 16.82 -9.81 -2.28
CA HIS A 652 18.05 -10.43 -2.79
C HIS A 652 18.48 -11.65 -1.94
N GLU A 653 18.86 -12.73 -2.60
CA GLU A 653 19.27 -13.99 -1.98
C GLU A 653 20.45 -13.80 -1.01
N GLU A 654 21.41 -12.95 -1.37
CA GLU A 654 22.59 -12.66 -0.54
C GLU A 654 22.22 -12.05 0.82
N VAL A 655 21.21 -11.17 0.84
CA VAL A 655 20.75 -10.51 2.07
C VAL A 655 19.95 -11.49 2.92
N ARG A 656 19.07 -12.29 2.27
CA ARG A 656 18.30 -13.35 2.92
C ARG A 656 19.20 -14.36 3.63
N ARG A 657 20.23 -14.85 2.95
CA ARG A 657 21.15 -15.88 3.48
C ARG A 657 21.96 -15.43 4.68
N ARG A 658 22.14 -14.12 4.89
CA ARG A 658 22.94 -13.57 6.00
C ARG A 658 22.11 -13.30 7.26
N GLY A 659 20.81 -13.03 7.14
CA GLY A 659 19.87 -13.00 8.27
C GLY A 659 20.27 -12.12 9.46
N TRP A 660 20.88 -10.95 9.19
CA TRP A 660 21.57 -10.07 10.13
C TRP A 660 20.69 -9.39 11.20
#